data_AF-A0A954J8R5-F1
#
_entry.id   AF-A0A954J8R5-F1
#
_cell.length_a   1.000
_cell.length_b   1.000
_cell.length_c   1.000
_cell.angle_alpha   90.00
_cell.angle_beta   90.00
_cell.angle_gamma   90.00
#
_symmetry.space_group_name_H-M   'P 1'
#
loop_
_entity.id
_entity.type
_entity.pdbx_description
1 polymer ?
#
loop_
_entity_poly.entity_id
_entity_poly.type
_entity_poly.pdbx_seq_one_letter_code
_entity_poly.pdbx_strand_id
1 'polypeptide(L)'
;MKSVVFRRVATLSLFAVCLIVSTIGAQQLAQNSNTDGTTAQLVCKMIERFHINQAGINDEVSSRLFDRYVKDLDPNKLYFLEADIHQWDGKRKQLDDQLLQGDTSFAAEVFRKYLSLLEQQIEVAHRQIDREHDFSLDEELDTDGESLPWAKTPEEREERWRKRIKYELLDRKLDGKDLTEAREQLHRRYRTLASNLKMTDDHEILEMYLTALARCFDPHSSYMSPQTLEDFQINMRLSLEGIGAQLRYEDGFTVVAEVVAGGAADKDGRLKPGDKIVAVAQDTGEFVDIVEMKLKDVVRLIRGAKGTTVRLKVKKSDSSEQGVYDLTRQKIELTEAEVKGEILDLNQRIGRPLKVGVINIPSFYRDFAGAQAGSKDFKSTEKDVRKVLDDFNQKGGVDLVVIDLRNNGGGALSEAIGVSGLFIKKGPVVQVKELDGTIRAHQDEDPDLVYGGPLVVICNRLSASASEIFAGVIKDYGRGLIVGDTTTHGKGTVQNVMPVTDPRFRLRLFQGEDRGALKLTIQQFYRVNGDSTQNRGVRSDVVLPSRIDHLDLGESFLENALAFDRIRRADGVYDSGLTSSEITKQLQQTSQARVSSDPEFQKTNEQIAKLVERKNRKTISLNESVLSAQRKAEESGTDEDPFTGSNGEEPGAKKENKEVFPVGNYNNEVLNIAADYLDLLKQGKVVQRDPPR
;
A
#
# COMPACT_ATOMS: atom_id res chain seq x y z
N MET A 1 53.76 -29.60 -47.95
CA MET A 1 52.64 -28.68 -48.27
C MET A 1 51.35 -29.23 -47.66
N LYS A 2 50.92 -28.74 -46.47
CA LYS A 2 49.57 -28.86 -45.86
C LYS A 2 49.68 -28.42 -44.38
N SER A 3 49.61 -27.12 -44.06
CA SER A 3 49.36 -26.63 -42.67
C SER A 3 49.22 -25.10 -42.48
N VAL A 4 48.73 -24.30 -43.44
CA VAL A 4 48.63 -22.83 -43.21
C VAL A 4 47.23 -22.22 -43.42
N VAL A 5 46.25 -22.96 -43.95
CA VAL A 5 44.95 -22.36 -44.33
C VAL A 5 43.89 -22.37 -43.21
N PHE A 6 44.02 -23.23 -42.19
CA PHE A 6 42.96 -23.41 -41.18
C PHE A 6 42.93 -22.41 -40.03
N ARG A 7 43.97 -21.57 -39.86
CA ARG A 7 44.04 -20.60 -38.74
C ARG A 7 43.48 -19.21 -39.04
N ARG A 8 43.14 -18.91 -40.30
CA ARG A 8 42.55 -17.60 -40.70
C ARG A 8 41.03 -17.61 -40.84
N VAL A 9 40.40 -18.78 -41.00
CA VAL A 9 38.93 -18.88 -41.12
C VAL A 9 38.25 -18.85 -39.75
N ALA A 10 38.84 -19.49 -38.73
CA ALA A 10 38.29 -19.50 -37.37
C ALA A 10 38.27 -18.11 -36.70
N THR A 11 39.25 -17.25 -36.98
CA THR A 11 39.30 -15.88 -36.44
C THR A 11 38.34 -14.91 -37.13
N LEU A 12 38.05 -15.11 -38.43
CA LEU A 12 37.06 -14.32 -39.17
C LEU A 12 35.61 -14.70 -38.79
N SER A 13 35.34 -15.98 -38.52
CA SER A 13 34.04 -16.43 -38.02
C SER A 13 33.75 -15.95 -36.59
N LEU A 14 34.77 -15.90 -35.72
CA LEU A 14 34.62 -15.38 -34.36
C LEU A 14 34.38 -13.86 -34.36
N PHE A 15 35.05 -13.10 -35.24
CA PHE A 15 34.80 -11.67 -35.41
C PHE A 15 33.41 -11.37 -36.00
N ALA A 16 32.93 -12.18 -36.96
CA ALA A 16 31.59 -12.03 -37.53
C ALA A 16 30.48 -12.36 -36.52
N VAL A 17 30.66 -13.38 -35.67
CA VAL A 17 29.70 -13.71 -34.60
C VAL A 17 29.73 -12.65 -33.50
N CYS A 18 30.90 -12.12 -33.10
CA CYS A 18 30.98 -11.00 -32.16
C CYS A 18 30.37 -9.71 -32.74
N LEU A 19 30.54 -9.43 -34.05
CA LEU A 19 29.90 -8.30 -34.71
C LEU A 19 28.37 -8.46 -34.75
N ILE A 20 27.87 -9.65 -35.09
CA ILE A 20 26.42 -9.91 -35.15
C ILE A 20 25.78 -9.85 -33.74
N VAL A 21 26.42 -10.41 -32.72
CA VAL A 21 25.96 -10.32 -31.32
C VAL A 21 26.03 -8.88 -30.80
N SER A 22 27.07 -8.12 -31.18
CA SER A 22 27.16 -6.68 -30.84
C SER A 22 26.12 -5.83 -31.55
N THR A 23 25.76 -6.16 -32.80
CA THR A 23 24.71 -5.44 -33.55
C THR A 23 23.31 -5.79 -33.05
N ILE A 24 23.07 -7.03 -32.59
CA ILE A 24 21.79 -7.43 -31.98
C ILE A 24 21.66 -6.77 -30.59
N GLY A 25 22.71 -6.77 -29.78
CA GLY A 25 22.73 -6.04 -28.51
C GLY A 25 22.56 -4.54 -28.69
N ALA A 26 23.22 -3.93 -29.68
CA ALA A 26 23.07 -2.52 -30.01
C ALA A 26 21.69 -2.19 -30.61
N GLN A 27 21.11 -3.07 -31.44
CA GLN A 27 19.73 -2.90 -31.94
C GLN A 27 18.71 -3.01 -30.82
N GLN A 28 18.88 -3.95 -29.89
CA GLN A 28 17.94 -4.14 -28.77
C GLN A 28 18.05 -3.00 -27.75
N LEU A 29 19.26 -2.50 -27.46
CA LEU A 29 19.48 -1.27 -26.67
C LEU A 29 18.92 -0.03 -27.38
N ALA A 30 19.13 0.11 -28.69
CA ALA A 30 18.59 1.23 -29.47
C ALA A 30 17.06 1.18 -29.58
N GLN A 31 16.48 -0.01 -29.71
CA GLN A 31 15.03 -0.21 -29.79
C GLN A 31 14.36 0.06 -28.43
N ASN A 32 14.91 -0.42 -27.32
CA ASN A 32 14.45 -0.10 -25.97
C ASN A 32 14.62 1.41 -25.63
N SER A 33 15.72 2.03 -26.05
CA SER A 33 15.93 3.47 -25.81
C SER A 33 14.90 4.36 -26.53
N ASN A 34 14.39 3.92 -27.69
CA ASN A 34 13.42 4.68 -28.48
C ASN A 34 12.00 4.55 -27.90
N THR A 35 11.69 3.41 -27.27
CA THR A 35 10.38 3.18 -26.64
C THR A 35 10.28 3.89 -25.30
N ASP A 36 11.34 3.83 -24.48
CA ASP A 36 11.45 4.53 -23.20
C ASP A 36 11.39 6.06 -23.36
N GLY A 37 12.14 6.61 -24.32
CA GLY A 37 12.10 8.04 -24.60
C GLY A 37 10.72 8.52 -25.05
N THR A 38 10.04 7.73 -25.88
CA THR A 38 8.64 8.01 -26.27
C THR A 38 7.70 7.96 -25.07
N THR A 39 7.87 6.98 -24.18
CA THR A 39 7.09 6.85 -22.93
C THR A 39 7.28 8.06 -22.04
N ALA A 40 8.52 8.51 -21.82
CA ALA A 40 8.83 9.70 -21.03
C ALA A 40 8.16 10.96 -21.61
N GLN A 41 8.24 11.18 -22.92
CA GLN A 41 7.58 12.31 -23.59
C GLN A 41 6.05 12.29 -23.43
N LEU A 42 5.43 11.11 -23.53
CA LEU A 42 3.99 10.96 -23.35
C LEU A 42 3.59 11.22 -21.90
N VAL A 43 4.34 10.69 -20.94
CA VAL A 43 4.11 10.96 -19.51
C VAL A 43 4.20 12.45 -19.23
N CYS A 44 5.23 13.15 -19.70
CA CYS A 44 5.36 14.60 -19.53
C CYS A 44 4.12 15.35 -20.05
N LYS A 45 3.73 15.09 -21.30
CA LYS A 45 2.55 15.70 -21.92
C LYS A 45 1.25 15.39 -21.18
N MET A 46 1.13 14.18 -20.63
CA MET A 46 -0.06 13.77 -19.88
C MET A 46 -0.11 14.46 -18.51
N ILE A 47 1.02 14.61 -17.82
CA ILE A 47 1.09 15.36 -16.56
C ILE A 47 0.65 16.81 -16.80
N GLU A 48 1.28 17.51 -17.74
CA GLU A 48 0.96 18.92 -18.03
C GLU A 48 -0.51 19.13 -18.43
N ARG A 49 -1.10 18.15 -19.12
CA ARG A 49 -2.48 18.26 -19.63
C ARG A 49 -3.55 17.86 -18.62
N PHE A 50 -3.30 16.83 -17.82
CA PHE A 50 -4.36 16.16 -17.05
C PHE A 50 -4.19 16.27 -15.54
N HIS A 51 -2.99 16.57 -15.04
CA HIS A 51 -2.78 16.73 -13.60
C HIS A 51 -3.52 17.98 -13.08
N ILE A 52 -4.10 17.91 -11.88
CA ILE A 52 -4.92 18.99 -11.30
C ILE A 52 -4.19 20.34 -11.20
N ASN A 53 -2.90 20.31 -10.88
CA ASN A 53 -2.08 21.52 -10.77
C ASN A 53 -1.71 22.14 -12.14
N GLN A 54 -1.85 21.40 -13.25
CA GLN A 54 -1.48 21.80 -14.64
C GLN A 54 -0.17 22.60 -14.77
N ALA A 55 0.77 22.41 -13.84
CA ALA A 55 2.02 23.13 -13.84
C ALA A 55 2.90 22.58 -14.97
N GLY A 56 3.60 23.48 -15.68
CA GLY A 56 4.57 23.08 -16.69
C GLY A 56 5.73 22.31 -16.08
N ILE A 57 6.33 21.40 -16.86
CA ILE A 57 7.57 20.73 -16.47
C ILE A 57 8.72 21.69 -16.83
N ASN A 58 9.31 22.30 -15.80
CA ASN A 58 10.28 23.41 -15.91
C ASN A 58 11.48 23.22 -14.95
N ASP A 59 12.43 24.16 -14.92
CA ASP A 59 13.61 24.15 -14.05
C ASP A 59 13.32 23.86 -12.56
N GLU A 60 12.17 24.33 -12.04
CA GLU A 60 11.76 24.10 -10.64
C GLU A 60 11.34 22.64 -10.43
N VAL A 61 10.53 22.10 -11.35
CA VAL A 61 10.17 20.67 -11.37
C VAL A 61 11.42 19.81 -11.57
N SER A 62 12.33 20.20 -12.47
CA SER A 62 13.60 19.53 -12.72
C SER A 62 14.45 19.46 -11.45
N SER A 63 14.56 20.56 -10.72
CA SER A 63 15.33 20.60 -9.46
C SER A 63 14.72 19.70 -8.39
N ARG A 64 13.38 19.67 -8.28
CA ARG A 64 12.67 18.77 -7.36
C ARG A 64 12.79 17.31 -7.75
N LEU A 65 12.72 17.00 -9.05
CA LEU A 65 12.93 15.66 -9.59
C LEU A 65 14.33 15.15 -9.25
N PHE A 66 15.35 15.98 -9.43
CA PHE A 66 16.72 15.65 -9.06
C PHE A 66 16.81 15.22 -7.59
N ASP A 67 16.33 16.06 -6.67
CA ASP A 67 16.39 15.80 -5.23
C ASP A 67 15.58 14.57 -4.85
N ARG A 68 14.36 14.44 -5.37
CA ARG A 68 13.45 13.32 -5.11
C ARG A 68 14.05 12.01 -5.59
N TYR A 69 14.60 11.97 -6.80
CA TYR A 69 15.15 10.72 -7.37
C TYR A 69 16.38 10.25 -6.60
N VAL A 70 17.29 11.16 -6.24
CA VAL A 70 18.45 10.83 -5.39
C VAL A 70 17.99 10.38 -3.99
N LYS A 71 17.02 11.08 -3.39
CA LYS A 71 16.45 10.73 -2.09
C LYS A 71 15.76 9.36 -2.11
N ASP A 72 15.04 9.02 -3.17
CA ASP A 72 14.35 7.73 -3.30
C ASP A 72 15.34 6.56 -3.41
N LEU A 73 16.54 6.79 -3.93
CA LEU A 73 17.62 5.79 -3.98
C LEU A 73 18.37 5.65 -2.65
N ASP A 74 18.63 6.76 -1.96
CA ASP A 74 19.41 6.77 -0.70
C ASP A 74 18.77 7.65 0.39
N PRO A 75 17.61 7.24 0.95
CA PRO A 75 16.86 8.06 1.89
C PRO A 75 17.59 8.27 3.23
N ASN A 76 18.49 7.35 3.60
CA ASN A 76 19.29 7.42 4.83
C ASN A 76 20.71 7.97 4.60
N LYS A 77 21.04 8.41 3.38
CA LYS A 77 22.34 8.98 3.02
C LYS A 77 23.53 8.08 3.43
N LEU A 78 23.40 6.78 3.15
CA LEU A 78 24.37 5.74 3.48
C LEU A 78 25.35 5.44 2.34
N TYR A 79 25.02 5.81 1.10
CA TYR A 79 25.76 5.39 -0.08
C TYR A 79 26.44 6.56 -0.78
N PHE A 80 25.72 7.62 -1.12
CA PHE A 80 26.29 8.75 -1.85
C PHE A 80 27.17 9.63 -0.96
N LEU A 81 28.26 10.14 -1.54
CA LEU A 81 28.99 11.29 -0.99
C LEU A 81 28.41 12.60 -1.54
N GLU A 82 28.63 13.69 -0.83
CA GLU A 82 28.29 15.04 -1.29
C GLU A 82 28.90 15.33 -2.68
N ALA A 83 30.14 14.93 -2.90
CA ALA A 83 30.82 15.07 -4.19
C ALA A 83 30.17 14.26 -5.32
N ASP A 84 29.57 13.10 -5.02
CA ASP A 84 28.86 12.29 -6.01
C ASP A 84 27.58 13.01 -6.47
N ILE A 85 26.93 13.77 -5.60
CA ILE A 85 25.73 14.55 -5.96
C ILE A 85 26.13 15.79 -6.76
N HIS A 86 27.14 16.53 -6.31
CA HIS A 86 27.60 17.76 -6.95
C HIS A 86 28.09 17.55 -8.39
N GLN A 87 28.56 16.35 -8.76
CA GLN A 87 28.96 16.06 -10.14
C GLN A 87 27.81 16.26 -11.15
N TRP A 88 26.56 16.22 -10.67
CA TRP A 88 25.36 16.38 -11.50
C TRP A 88 24.65 17.73 -11.33
N ASP A 89 25.21 18.67 -10.55
CA ASP A 89 24.57 19.98 -10.33
C ASP A 89 24.29 20.74 -11.62
N GLY A 90 25.15 20.58 -12.64
CA GLY A 90 24.95 21.17 -13.97
C GLY A 90 23.71 20.65 -14.71
N LYS A 91 23.23 19.44 -14.36
CA LYS A 91 22.04 18.81 -14.97
C LYS A 91 20.75 19.11 -14.19
N ARG A 92 20.85 19.64 -12.96
CA ARG A 92 19.73 19.83 -12.04
C ARG A 92 18.55 20.62 -12.62
N LYS A 93 18.82 21.58 -13.52
CA LYS A 93 17.81 22.41 -14.19
C LYS A 93 17.57 22.04 -15.67
N GLN A 94 17.99 20.84 -16.07
CA GLN A 94 17.91 20.40 -17.47
C GLN A 94 17.18 19.06 -17.61
N LEU A 95 16.72 18.45 -16.50
CA LEU A 95 16.07 17.15 -16.52
C LEU A 95 14.68 17.23 -17.16
N ASP A 96 14.01 18.36 -17.00
CA ASP A 96 12.78 18.73 -17.70
C ASP A 96 12.99 18.75 -19.22
N ASP A 97 13.98 19.50 -19.71
CA ASP A 97 14.32 19.58 -21.13
C ASP A 97 14.69 18.20 -21.70
N GLN A 98 15.49 17.42 -20.96
CA GLN A 98 15.88 16.06 -21.32
C GLN A 98 14.65 15.16 -21.47
N LEU A 99 13.78 15.13 -20.45
CA LEU A 99 12.56 14.32 -20.47
C LEU A 99 11.59 14.70 -21.61
N LEU A 100 11.44 16.01 -21.87
CA LEU A 100 10.63 16.50 -22.99
C LEU A 100 11.19 16.11 -24.35
N GLN A 101 12.50 15.90 -24.44
CA GLN A 101 13.19 15.38 -25.62
C GLN A 101 13.24 13.84 -25.64
N GLY A 102 12.80 13.16 -24.58
CA GLY A 102 12.83 11.70 -24.47
C GLY A 102 14.17 11.14 -24.00
N ASP A 103 15.05 11.98 -23.46
CA ASP A 103 16.29 11.55 -22.84
C ASP A 103 16.05 11.15 -21.38
N THR A 104 16.16 9.85 -21.11
CA THR A 104 16.04 9.25 -19.77
C THR A 104 17.40 8.82 -19.21
N SER A 105 18.50 9.19 -19.86
CA SER A 105 19.85 8.71 -19.53
C SER A 105 20.30 9.07 -18.13
N PHE A 106 19.83 10.20 -17.58
CA PHE A 106 20.11 10.61 -16.21
C PHE A 106 19.69 9.54 -15.18
N ALA A 107 18.53 8.90 -15.39
CA ALA A 107 18.04 7.85 -14.50
C ALA A 107 19.02 6.66 -14.44
N ALA A 108 19.40 6.15 -15.61
CA ALA A 108 20.34 5.04 -15.72
C ALA A 108 21.77 5.41 -15.24
N GLU A 109 22.20 6.65 -15.42
CA GLU A 109 23.49 7.16 -14.93
C GLU A 109 23.55 7.16 -13.40
N VAL A 110 22.57 7.79 -12.74
CA VAL A 110 22.50 7.87 -11.28
C VAL A 110 22.28 6.48 -10.68
N PHE A 111 21.42 5.66 -11.26
CA PHE A 111 21.17 4.30 -10.77
C PHE A 111 22.41 3.40 -10.87
N ARG A 112 23.16 3.47 -11.97
CA ARG A 112 24.43 2.72 -12.09
C ARG A 112 25.48 3.21 -11.09
N LYS A 113 25.57 4.52 -10.84
CA LYS A 113 26.42 5.06 -9.79
C LYS A 113 25.99 4.53 -8.42
N TYR A 114 24.70 4.53 -8.13
CA TYR A 114 24.13 3.96 -6.91
C TYR A 114 24.48 2.47 -6.75
N LEU A 115 24.29 1.64 -7.78
CA LEU A 115 24.65 0.22 -7.74
C LEU A 115 26.14 0.00 -7.48
N SER A 116 27.01 0.78 -8.13
CA SER A 116 28.46 0.70 -7.90
C SER A 116 28.82 1.05 -6.45
N LEU A 117 28.19 2.08 -5.89
CA LEU A 117 28.39 2.47 -4.50
C LEU A 117 27.83 1.41 -3.53
N LEU A 118 26.66 0.85 -3.82
CA LEU A 118 26.02 -0.23 -3.07
C LEU A 118 26.97 -1.43 -2.95
N GLU A 119 27.53 -1.90 -4.06
CA GLU A 119 28.49 -3.02 -4.06
C GLU A 119 29.70 -2.72 -3.17
N GLN A 120 30.27 -1.52 -3.28
CA GLN A 120 31.38 -1.10 -2.42
C GLN A 120 30.99 -1.05 -0.94
N GLN A 121 29.80 -0.52 -0.62
CA GLN A 121 29.33 -0.40 0.75
C GLN A 121 28.91 -1.74 1.36
N ILE A 122 28.49 -2.72 0.56
CA ILE A 122 28.21 -4.08 1.05
C ILE A 122 29.50 -4.78 1.48
N GLU A 123 30.61 -4.57 0.77
CA GLU A 123 31.92 -5.05 1.23
C GLU A 123 32.35 -4.37 2.54
N VAL A 124 32.08 -3.07 2.69
CA VAL A 124 32.27 -2.36 3.97
C VAL A 124 31.39 -2.98 5.05
N ALA A 125 30.11 -3.20 4.79
CA ALA A 125 29.17 -3.80 5.72
C ALA A 125 29.65 -5.17 6.19
N HIS A 126 30.09 -6.05 5.29
CA HIS A 126 30.67 -7.35 5.65
C HIS A 126 31.89 -7.22 6.56
N ARG A 127 32.85 -6.34 6.23
CA ARG A 127 34.00 -6.09 7.13
C ARG A 127 33.58 -5.56 8.49
N GLN A 128 32.59 -4.67 8.55
CA GLN A 128 32.09 -4.14 9.81
C GLN A 128 31.29 -5.20 10.60
N ILE A 129 30.64 -6.17 9.96
CA ILE A 129 29.94 -7.28 10.63
C ILE A 129 30.95 -8.21 11.32
N ASP A 130 32.05 -8.51 10.63
CA ASP A 130 33.12 -9.39 11.14
C ASP A 130 33.98 -8.73 12.21
N ARG A 131 33.98 -7.40 12.28
CA ARG A 131 34.72 -6.63 13.27
C ARG A 131 34.21 -6.90 14.70
N GLU A 132 35.12 -6.83 15.66
CA GLU A 132 34.76 -6.76 17.08
C GLU A 132 34.20 -5.38 17.43
N HIS A 133 33.03 -5.37 18.07
CA HIS A 133 32.33 -4.16 18.49
C HIS A 133 32.34 -4.05 20.01
N ASP A 134 32.85 -2.93 20.52
CA ASP A 134 32.75 -2.60 21.94
C ASP A 134 31.40 -1.93 22.22
N PHE A 135 30.46 -2.69 22.76
CA PHE A 135 29.13 -2.20 23.13
C PHE A 135 29.09 -1.43 24.47
N SER A 136 30.23 -1.20 25.12
CA SER A 136 30.31 -0.37 26.34
C SER A 136 30.56 1.12 26.04
N LEU A 137 30.92 1.47 24.80
CA LEU A 137 31.17 2.84 24.41
C LEU A 137 29.87 3.66 24.35
N ASP A 138 29.95 4.90 24.81
CA ASP A 138 28.87 5.89 24.70
C ASP A 138 28.87 6.50 23.30
N GLU A 139 28.06 5.91 22.42
CA GLU A 139 27.92 6.33 21.03
C GLU A 139 26.43 6.37 20.67
N GLU A 140 26.08 7.25 19.74
CA GLU A 140 24.71 7.38 19.24
C GLU A 140 24.66 7.24 17.72
N LEU A 141 23.55 6.69 17.23
CA LEU A 141 23.18 6.59 15.83
C LEU A 141 21.99 7.51 15.55
N ASP A 142 22.10 8.36 14.53
CA ASP A 142 21.00 9.20 14.06
C ASP A 142 19.94 8.33 13.36
N THR A 143 18.67 8.54 13.73
CA THR A 143 17.53 7.81 13.18
C THR A 143 16.75 8.61 12.13
N ASP A 144 17.05 9.91 11.98
CA ASP A 144 16.39 10.82 11.04
C ASP A 144 17.31 11.08 9.83
N GLY A 145 17.22 10.17 8.86
CA GLY A 145 17.94 10.26 7.59
C GLY A 145 17.65 11.53 6.78
N GLU A 146 16.48 12.14 6.95
CA GLU A 146 16.13 13.38 6.24
C GLU A 146 16.98 14.56 6.73
N SER A 147 17.19 14.64 8.05
CA SER A 147 17.96 15.72 8.68
C SER A 147 19.48 15.64 8.46
N LEU A 148 20.01 14.46 8.12
CA LEU A 148 21.44 14.25 7.94
C LEU A 148 22.00 15.03 6.74
N PRO A 149 23.20 15.63 6.80
CA PRO A 149 23.91 16.05 5.59
C PRO A 149 24.42 14.83 4.80
N TRP A 150 24.69 15.00 3.51
CA TRP A 150 25.46 13.98 2.76
C TRP A 150 26.85 13.81 3.37
N ALA A 151 27.38 12.59 3.36
CA ALA A 151 28.74 12.35 3.84
C ALA A 151 29.74 13.06 2.91
N LYS A 152 30.68 13.82 3.48
CA LYS A 152 31.67 14.57 2.70
C LYS A 152 32.84 13.71 2.27
N THR A 153 33.16 12.71 3.07
CA THR A 153 34.33 11.85 2.89
C THR A 153 33.95 10.37 2.97
N PRO A 154 34.74 9.48 2.35
CA PRO A 154 34.57 8.04 2.52
C PRO A 154 34.61 7.60 3.99
N GLU A 155 35.41 8.26 4.84
CA GLU A 155 35.53 7.96 6.26
C GLU A 155 34.24 8.30 7.03
N GLU A 156 33.61 9.45 6.73
CA GLU A 156 32.30 9.79 7.31
C GLU A 156 31.23 8.77 6.92
N ARG A 157 31.24 8.30 5.67
CA ARG A 157 30.32 7.27 5.19
C ARG A 157 30.57 5.91 5.86
N GLU A 158 31.83 5.49 5.94
CA GLU A 158 32.20 4.25 6.63
C GLU A 158 31.83 4.28 8.11
N GLU A 159 31.96 5.44 8.77
CA GLU A 159 31.55 5.62 10.15
C GLU A 159 30.03 5.46 10.34
N ARG A 160 29.21 5.97 9.39
CA ARG A 160 27.75 5.71 9.38
C ARG A 160 27.46 4.21 9.27
N TRP A 161 28.16 3.51 8.38
CA TRP A 161 28.04 2.06 8.24
C TRP A 161 28.45 1.31 9.51
N ARG A 162 29.57 1.69 10.13
CA ARG A 162 30.02 1.08 11.40
C ARG A 162 28.95 1.22 12.48
N LYS A 163 28.42 2.43 12.69
CA LYS A 163 27.37 2.69 13.69
C LYS A 163 26.08 1.92 13.37
N ARG A 164 25.68 1.86 12.10
CA ARG A 164 24.50 1.11 11.65
C ARG A 164 24.66 -0.40 11.91
N ILE A 165 25.80 -0.97 11.55
CA ILE A 165 26.07 -2.40 11.78
C ILE A 165 26.18 -2.71 13.28
N LYS A 166 26.86 -1.84 14.05
CA LYS A 166 26.93 -1.96 15.51
C LYS A 166 25.52 -1.99 16.13
N TYR A 167 24.64 -1.08 15.70
CA TYR A 167 23.24 -1.07 16.12
C TYR A 167 22.53 -2.37 15.76
N GLU A 168 22.62 -2.83 14.51
CA GLU A 168 21.91 -4.03 14.05
C GLU A 168 22.39 -5.34 14.71
N LEU A 169 23.67 -5.40 15.10
CA LEU A 169 24.23 -6.48 15.91
C LEU A 169 23.75 -6.39 17.37
N LEU A 170 23.79 -5.19 17.97
CA LEU A 170 23.33 -4.97 19.33
C LEU A 170 21.84 -5.28 19.47
N ASP A 171 21.03 -4.83 18.53
CA ASP A 171 19.60 -5.11 18.41
C ASP A 171 19.31 -6.62 18.48
N ARG A 172 20.00 -7.41 17.66
CA ARG A 172 19.90 -8.89 17.66
C ARG A 172 20.41 -9.54 18.94
N LYS A 173 21.51 -9.02 19.50
CA LYS A 173 22.07 -9.50 20.77
C LYS A 173 21.07 -9.30 21.90
N LEU A 174 20.40 -8.14 21.93
CA LEU A 174 19.38 -7.81 22.92
C LEU A 174 18.10 -8.66 22.74
N ASP A 175 17.79 -9.09 21.51
CA ASP A 175 16.74 -10.10 21.23
C ASP A 175 17.13 -11.54 21.65
N GLY A 176 18.27 -11.71 22.32
CA GLY A 176 18.74 -13.00 22.83
C GLY A 176 19.45 -13.88 21.79
N LYS A 177 19.77 -13.36 20.60
CA LYS A 177 20.52 -14.12 19.59
C LYS A 177 22.01 -14.14 19.92
N ASP A 178 22.65 -15.26 19.60
CA ASP A 178 24.11 -15.35 19.63
C ASP A 178 24.72 -14.41 18.57
N LEU A 179 25.84 -13.77 18.89
CA LEU A 179 26.49 -12.82 17.97
C LEU A 179 26.97 -13.50 16.68
N THR A 180 27.34 -14.78 16.72
CA THR A 180 27.74 -15.55 15.53
C THR A 180 26.54 -15.71 14.60
N GLU A 181 25.39 -16.10 15.15
CA GLU A 181 24.14 -16.21 14.38
C GLU A 181 23.69 -14.86 13.83
N ALA A 182 23.79 -13.79 14.65
CA ALA A 182 23.44 -12.43 14.25
C ALA A 182 24.31 -11.96 13.06
N ARG A 183 25.62 -12.22 13.10
CA ARG A 183 26.55 -11.92 12.00
C ARG A 183 26.15 -12.67 10.73
N GLU A 184 25.90 -13.97 10.80
CA GLU A 184 25.46 -14.75 9.65
C GLU A 184 24.17 -14.22 9.02
N GLN A 185 23.17 -13.88 9.86
CA GLN A 185 21.91 -13.30 9.39
C GLN A 185 22.14 -11.95 8.68
N LEU A 186 23.02 -11.10 9.22
CA LEU A 186 23.36 -9.82 8.59
C LEU A 186 24.09 -10.01 7.27
N HIS A 187 25.07 -10.92 7.18
CA HIS A 187 25.72 -11.22 5.91
C HIS A 187 24.69 -11.69 4.86
N ARG A 188 23.79 -12.61 5.23
CA ARG A 188 22.72 -13.08 4.32
C ARG A 188 21.85 -11.91 3.86
N ARG A 189 21.38 -11.06 4.78
CA ARG A 189 20.55 -9.89 4.47
C ARG A 189 21.22 -8.96 3.44
N TYR A 190 22.47 -8.58 3.65
CA TYR A 190 23.18 -7.66 2.74
C TYR A 190 23.50 -8.31 1.38
N ARG A 191 23.80 -9.61 1.33
CA ARG A 191 23.94 -10.33 0.06
C ARG A 191 22.62 -10.34 -0.72
N THR A 192 21.51 -10.62 -0.06
CA THR A 192 20.18 -10.61 -0.68
C THR A 192 19.81 -9.20 -1.19
N LEU A 193 20.12 -8.15 -0.41
CA LEU A 193 19.92 -6.77 -0.85
C LEU A 193 20.71 -6.47 -2.14
N ALA A 194 22.00 -6.83 -2.18
CA ALA A 194 22.84 -6.69 -3.37
C ALA A 194 22.23 -7.43 -4.57
N SER A 195 21.89 -8.70 -4.37
CA SER A 195 21.36 -9.56 -5.44
C SER A 195 20.08 -8.96 -6.04
N ASN A 196 19.13 -8.57 -5.20
CA ASN A 196 17.85 -8.01 -5.66
C ASN A 196 18.03 -6.72 -6.46
N LEU A 197 18.91 -5.80 -6.00
CA LEU A 197 19.16 -4.53 -6.68
C LEU A 197 19.97 -4.70 -7.98
N LYS A 198 20.88 -5.66 -8.05
CA LYS A 198 21.62 -5.97 -9.29
C LYS A 198 20.72 -6.52 -10.38
N MET A 199 19.63 -7.19 -10.01
CA MET A 199 18.70 -7.74 -10.98
C MET A 199 17.74 -6.67 -11.53
N THR A 200 17.70 -5.44 -11.00
CA THR A 200 16.78 -4.38 -11.46
C THR A 200 16.91 -4.10 -12.96
N ASP A 201 15.79 -4.14 -13.67
CA ASP A 201 15.73 -3.99 -15.13
C ASP A 201 15.57 -2.52 -15.55
N ASP A 202 15.94 -2.18 -16.80
CA ASP A 202 15.87 -0.80 -17.32
C ASP A 202 14.46 -0.18 -17.21
N HIS A 203 13.41 -0.96 -17.46
CA HIS A 203 12.02 -0.50 -17.34
C HIS A 203 11.62 -0.18 -15.89
N GLU A 204 12.21 -0.86 -14.91
CA GLU A 204 12.01 -0.56 -13.48
C GLU A 204 12.71 0.76 -13.13
N ILE A 205 13.92 1.00 -13.66
CA ILE A 205 14.63 2.27 -13.50
C ILE A 205 13.81 3.43 -14.11
N LEU A 206 13.24 3.22 -15.29
CA LEU A 206 12.33 4.17 -15.93
C LEU A 206 11.10 4.42 -15.04
N GLU A 207 10.49 3.36 -14.49
CA GLU A 207 9.32 3.49 -13.63
C GLU A 207 9.62 4.29 -12.36
N MET A 208 10.76 4.02 -11.71
CA MET A 208 11.23 4.78 -10.56
C MET A 208 11.40 6.27 -10.90
N TYR A 209 12.01 6.58 -12.05
CA TYR A 209 12.28 7.95 -12.47
C TYR A 209 11.02 8.73 -12.84
N LEU A 210 10.14 8.13 -13.65
CA LEU A 210 8.86 8.76 -14.04
C LEU A 210 7.89 8.87 -12.85
N THR A 211 7.97 7.95 -11.88
CA THR A 211 7.24 8.08 -10.61
C THR A 211 7.80 9.20 -9.75
N ALA A 212 9.12 9.37 -9.67
CA ALA A 212 9.74 10.51 -8.98
C ALA A 212 9.29 11.85 -9.60
N LEU A 213 9.20 11.92 -10.94
CA LEU A 213 8.66 13.09 -11.65
C LEU A 213 7.20 13.35 -11.27
N ALA A 214 6.35 12.32 -11.36
CA ALA A 214 4.93 12.46 -11.02
C ALA A 214 4.71 12.91 -9.56
N ARG A 215 5.53 12.40 -8.62
CA ARG A 215 5.51 12.77 -7.20
C ARG A 215 5.98 14.19 -6.89
N CYS A 216 6.59 14.88 -7.85
CA CYS A 216 6.86 16.32 -7.73
C CYS A 216 5.57 17.16 -7.77
N PHE A 217 4.47 16.60 -8.29
CA PHE A 217 3.20 17.31 -8.42
C PHE A 217 2.23 17.05 -7.26
N ASP A 218 2.18 15.80 -6.78
CA ASP A 218 1.44 15.36 -5.59
C ASP A 218 1.88 13.95 -5.17
N PRO A 219 1.63 13.48 -3.93
CA PRO A 219 2.14 12.19 -3.45
C PRO A 219 1.45 10.95 -4.03
N HIS A 220 0.31 11.09 -4.71
CA HIS A 220 -0.49 9.98 -5.25
C HIS A 220 -0.35 9.78 -6.75
N SER A 221 0.33 10.68 -7.45
CA SER A 221 0.63 10.54 -8.87
C SER A 221 1.85 9.63 -9.10
N SER A 222 1.73 8.69 -10.03
CA SER A 222 2.79 7.72 -10.34
C SER A 222 2.67 7.18 -11.76
N TYR A 223 3.80 6.79 -12.35
CA TYR A 223 3.80 5.97 -13.54
C TYR A 223 3.82 4.49 -13.15
N MET A 224 3.10 3.65 -13.88
CA MET A 224 3.02 2.21 -13.68
C MET A 224 3.44 1.55 -14.99
N SER A 225 4.49 0.73 -14.96
CA SER A 225 4.78 -0.20 -16.06
C SER A 225 3.59 -1.13 -16.31
N PRO A 226 3.53 -1.81 -17.48
CA PRO A 226 2.51 -2.82 -17.74
C PRO A 226 2.35 -3.83 -16.58
N GLN A 227 3.47 -4.24 -15.97
CA GLN A 227 3.47 -5.18 -14.85
C GLN A 227 2.83 -4.57 -13.59
N THR A 228 3.25 -3.36 -13.21
CA THR A 228 2.68 -2.67 -12.04
C THR A 228 1.19 -2.35 -12.24
N LEU A 229 0.78 -2.05 -13.48
CA LEU A 229 -0.62 -1.84 -13.84
C LEU A 229 -1.45 -3.13 -13.69
N GLU A 230 -0.93 -4.28 -14.13
CA GLU A 230 -1.62 -5.57 -13.96
C GLU A 230 -1.85 -5.90 -12.47
N ASP A 231 -0.81 -5.74 -11.64
CA ASP A 231 -0.92 -5.95 -10.18
C ASP A 231 -1.93 -4.99 -9.55
N PHE A 232 -1.93 -3.71 -9.97
CA PHE A 232 -2.94 -2.74 -9.54
C PHE A 232 -4.36 -3.16 -9.91
N GLN A 233 -4.58 -3.63 -11.15
CA GLN A 233 -5.88 -4.10 -11.62
C GLN A 233 -6.36 -5.34 -10.86
N ILE A 234 -5.48 -6.30 -10.58
CA ILE A 234 -5.78 -7.50 -9.77
C ILE A 234 -6.32 -7.10 -8.40
N ASN A 235 -5.66 -6.15 -7.73
CA ASN A 235 -6.09 -5.65 -6.43
C ASN A 235 -7.46 -4.95 -6.50
N MET A 236 -7.73 -4.19 -7.57
CA MET A 236 -9.02 -3.51 -7.73
C MET A 236 -10.20 -4.46 -8.00
N ARG A 237 -9.98 -5.56 -8.73
CA ARG A 237 -11.02 -6.55 -9.06
C ARG A 237 -11.11 -7.73 -8.10
N LEU A 238 -10.24 -7.76 -7.07
CA LEU A 238 -10.06 -8.86 -6.11
C LEU A 238 -10.00 -10.24 -6.75
N SER A 239 -9.39 -10.34 -7.93
CA SER A 239 -9.25 -11.62 -8.61
C SER A 239 -8.05 -11.63 -9.53
N LEU A 240 -7.45 -12.81 -9.65
CA LEU A 240 -6.32 -13.06 -10.53
C LEU A 240 -6.55 -14.34 -11.34
N GLU A 241 -5.83 -14.46 -12.45
CA GLU A 241 -5.82 -15.68 -13.25
C GLU A 241 -4.47 -16.38 -13.11
N GLY A 242 -4.50 -17.63 -12.65
CA GLY A 242 -3.29 -18.37 -12.34
C GLY A 242 -3.57 -19.73 -11.73
N ILE A 243 -2.59 -20.25 -10.99
CA ILE A 243 -2.66 -21.59 -10.40
C ILE A 243 -3.23 -21.62 -8.98
N GLY A 244 -3.25 -20.49 -8.27
CA GLY A 244 -3.73 -20.41 -6.88
C GLY A 244 -2.72 -20.96 -5.88
N ALA A 245 -1.51 -20.40 -5.90
CA ALA A 245 -0.47 -20.71 -4.94
C ALA A 245 0.24 -19.41 -4.52
N GLN A 246 0.58 -19.30 -3.23
CA GLN A 246 1.46 -18.26 -2.72
C GLN A 246 2.90 -18.76 -2.82
N LEU A 247 3.76 -17.93 -3.39
CA LEU A 247 5.17 -18.26 -3.64
C LEU A 247 6.06 -17.35 -2.82
N ARG A 248 7.21 -17.87 -2.40
CA ARG A 248 8.28 -17.12 -1.72
C ARG A 248 9.63 -17.40 -2.36
N TYR A 249 10.57 -16.48 -2.22
CA TYR A 249 11.94 -16.68 -2.66
C TYR A 249 12.81 -17.12 -1.49
N GLU A 250 13.57 -18.20 -1.68
CA GLU A 250 14.44 -18.78 -0.64
C GLU A 250 15.69 -19.39 -1.29
N ASP A 251 16.86 -18.87 -0.96
CA ASP A 251 18.17 -19.36 -1.41
C ASP A 251 18.28 -19.62 -2.93
N GLY A 252 17.79 -18.70 -3.75
CA GLY A 252 17.83 -18.85 -5.21
C GLY A 252 16.66 -19.65 -5.80
N PHE A 253 15.75 -20.18 -4.97
CA PHE A 253 14.62 -20.97 -5.42
C PHE A 253 13.29 -20.26 -5.17
N THR A 254 12.33 -20.52 -6.07
CA THR A 254 10.92 -20.19 -5.82
C THR A 254 10.26 -21.34 -5.08
N VAL A 255 9.84 -21.10 -3.84
CA VAL A 255 9.23 -22.08 -2.95
C VAL A 255 7.73 -21.83 -2.83
N VAL A 256 6.93 -22.89 -2.84
CA VAL A 256 5.49 -22.82 -2.55
C VAL A 256 5.31 -22.59 -1.06
N ALA A 257 4.82 -21.41 -0.68
CA ALA A 257 4.52 -21.10 0.71
C ALA A 257 3.18 -21.70 1.13
N GLU A 258 2.16 -21.56 0.29
CA GLU A 258 0.79 -21.98 0.56
C GLU A 258 0.04 -22.26 -0.75
N VAL A 259 -0.94 -23.15 -0.70
CA VAL A 259 -1.85 -23.44 -1.81
C VAL A 259 -3.23 -22.90 -1.47
N VAL A 260 -3.81 -22.10 -2.37
CA VAL A 260 -5.10 -21.44 -2.15
C VAL A 260 -6.23 -22.45 -2.35
N ALA A 261 -7.06 -22.65 -1.32
CA ALA A 261 -8.20 -23.56 -1.36
C ALA A 261 -9.15 -23.24 -2.54
N GLY A 262 -9.60 -24.27 -3.25
CA GLY A 262 -10.39 -24.14 -4.47
C GLY A 262 -9.60 -23.70 -5.72
N GLY A 263 -8.30 -23.41 -5.56
CA GLY A 263 -7.29 -23.10 -6.58
C GLY A 263 -7.06 -24.24 -7.59
N ALA A 264 -6.33 -23.97 -8.69
CA ALA A 264 -6.00 -25.01 -9.67
C ALA A 264 -4.99 -26.00 -9.08
N ALA A 265 -4.02 -25.48 -8.33
CA ALA A 265 -3.04 -26.27 -7.58
C ALA A 265 -3.70 -27.12 -6.49
N ASP A 266 -4.72 -26.57 -5.79
CA ASP A 266 -5.48 -27.30 -4.77
C ASP A 266 -6.28 -28.47 -5.36
N LYS A 267 -7.03 -28.20 -6.44
CA LYS A 267 -7.82 -29.22 -7.15
C LYS A 267 -6.96 -30.35 -7.73
N ASP A 268 -5.75 -30.02 -8.15
CA ASP A 268 -4.78 -30.99 -8.66
C ASP A 268 -4.12 -31.81 -7.53
N GLY A 269 -3.83 -31.17 -6.39
CA GLY A 269 -3.35 -31.80 -5.17
C GLY A 269 -1.89 -32.29 -5.19
N ARG A 270 -1.17 -32.17 -6.33
CA ARG A 270 0.25 -32.59 -6.43
C ARG A 270 1.22 -31.56 -5.85
N LEU A 271 0.93 -30.27 -6.02
CA LEU A 271 1.76 -29.18 -5.52
C LEU A 271 1.51 -28.98 -4.02
N LYS A 272 2.58 -28.96 -3.21
CA LYS A 272 2.47 -28.86 -1.75
C LYS A 272 3.32 -27.71 -1.18
N PRO A 273 2.97 -27.17 -0.01
CA PRO A 273 3.83 -26.24 0.71
C PRO A 273 5.23 -26.83 0.92
N GLY A 274 6.27 -26.03 0.67
CA GLY A 274 7.68 -26.41 0.73
C GLY A 274 8.29 -26.85 -0.60
N ASP A 275 7.48 -27.17 -1.61
CA ASP A 275 7.97 -27.57 -2.94
C ASP A 275 8.72 -26.42 -3.64
N LYS A 276 9.77 -26.76 -4.40
CA LYS A 276 10.61 -25.81 -5.14
C LYS A 276 10.31 -25.86 -6.62
N ILE A 277 9.84 -24.77 -7.20
CA ILE A 277 9.64 -24.62 -8.65
C ILE A 277 11.00 -24.24 -9.27
N VAL A 278 11.47 -25.04 -10.22
CA VAL A 278 12.79 -24.87 -10.86
C VAL A 278 12.71 -24.50 -12.33
N ALA A 279 11.60 -24.80 -13.02
CA ALA A 279 11.38 -24.35 -14.38
C ALA A 279 9.88 -24.18 -14.69
N VAL A 280 9.56 -23.29 -15.62
CA VAL A 280 8.18 -23.00 -16.06
C VAL A 280 8.10 -23.07 -17.58
N ALA A 281 7.07 -23.73 -18.12
CA ALA A 281 6.77 -23.73 -19.54
C ALA A 281 5.33 -23.26 -19.81
N GLN A 282 5.15 -22.50 -20.88
CA GLN A 282 3.83 -22.08 -21.38
C GLN A 282 3.28 -23.16 -22.32
N ASP A 283 2.06 -23.65 -22.06
CA ASP A 283 1.41 -24.68 -22.87
C ASP A 283 2.37 -25.83 -23.23
N THR A 284 2.64 -26.06 -24.53
CA THR A 284 3.58 -27.09 -25.03
C THR A 284 4.99 -26.58 -25.30
N GLY A 285 5.29 -25.31 -24.98
CA GLY A 285 6.58 -24.65 -25.21
C GLY A 285 7.72 -25.17 -24.33
N GLU A 286 8.94 -24.69 -24.55
CA GLU A 286 10.11 -25.13 -23.79
C GLU A 286 10.09 -24.65 -22.34
N PHE A 287 10.76 -25.42 -21.47
CA PHE A 287 10.95 -25.03 -20.08
C PHE A 287 11.98 -23.92 -19.97
N VAL A 288 11.57 -22.81 -19.37
CA VAL A 288 12.45 -21.74 -18.95
C VAL A 288 12.94 -22.05 -17.54
N ASP A 289 14.25 -22.13 -17.36
CA ASP A 289 14.87 -22.24 -16.04
C ASP A 289 14.59 -20.95 -15.25
N ILE A 290 14.11 -21.10 -14.02
CA ILE A 290 13.75 -20.00 -13.13
C ILE A 290 14.58 -19.96 -11.84
N VAL A 291 15.61 -20.81 -11.74
CA VAL A 291 16.54 -20.77 -10.62
C VAL A 291 17.27 -19.41 -10.65
N GLU A 292 17.37 -18.78 -9.48
CA GLU A 292 17.90 -17.42 -9.27
C GLU A 292 17.12 -16.30 -9.96
N MET A 293 16.01 -16.60 -10.64
CA MET A 293 15.12 -15.59 -11.21
C MET A 293 14.36 -14.84 -10.10
N LYS A 294 14.10 -13.54 -10.31
CA LYS A 294 13.27 -12.75 -9.39
C LYS A 294 11.89 -13.39 -9.23
N LEU A 295 11.40 -13.43 -7.99
CA LEU A 295 10.08 -13.95 -7.68
C LEU A 295 8.97 -13.31 -8.53
N LYS A 296 9.03 -11.99 -8.76
CA LYS A 296 8.04 -11.25 -9.56
C LYS A 296 7.96 -11.77 -10.99
N ASP A 297 9.10 -12.05 -11.62
CA ASP A 297 9.16 -12.59 -12.98
C ASP A 297 8.66 -14.03 -13.04
N VAL A 298 8.99 -14.85 -12.03
CA VAL A 298 8.48 -16.22 -11.89
C VAL A 298 6.96 -16.22 -11.77
N VAL A 299 6.42 -15.37 -10.89
CA VAL A 299 4.96 -15.21 -10.72
C VAL A 299 4.30 -14.84 -12.04
N ARG A 300 4.92 -13.96 -12.85
CA ARG A 300 4.43 -13.59 -14.18
C ARG A 300 4.39 -14.76 -15.15
N LEU A 301 5.42 -15.62 -15.15
CA LEU A 301 5.43 -16.84 -15.99
C LEU A 301 4.33 -17.82 -15.55
N ILE A 302 4.04 -17.90 -14.25
CA ILE A 302 3.05 -18.83 -13.71
C ILE A 302 1.61 -18.32 -13.96
N ARG A 303 1.39 -17.00 -13.88
CA ARG A 303 0.13 -16.36 -14.23
C ARG A 303 -0.15 -16.44 -15.74
N GLY A 304 -1.39 -16.19 -16.11
CA GLY A 304 -1.82 -16.22 -17.50
C GLY A 304 -3.33 -16.43 -17.63
N ALA A 305 -3.82 -16.28 -18.85
CA ALA A 305 -5.25 -16.28 -19.14
C ALA A 305 -5.94 -17.57 -18.65
N LYS A 306 -7.14 -17.43 -18.09
CA LYS A 306 -7.99 -18.56 -17.69
C LYS A 306 -8.13 -19.57 -18.84
N GLY A 307 -7.97 -20.86 -18.52
CA GLY A 307 -8.09 -21.97 -19.46
C GLY A 307 -6.80 -22.32 -20.20
N THR A 308 -5.76 -21.50 -20.12
CA THR A 308 -4.42 -21.85 -20.63
C THR A 308 -3.71 -22.80 -19.66
N THR A 309 -2.72 -23.55 -20.15
CA THR A 309 -1.98 -24.51 -19.32
C THR A 309 -0.58 -23.99 -19.03
N VAL A 310 -0.16 -24.11 -17.77
CA VAL A 310 1.22 -23.90 -17.35
C VAL A 310 1.81 -25.22 -16.87
N ARG A 311 3.05 -25.48 -17.25
CA ARG A 311 3.78 -26.67 -16.79
C ARG A 311 4.90 -26.25 -15.86
N LEU A 312 4.89 -26.81 -14.66
CA LEU A 312 5.86 -26.51 -13.61
C LEU A 312 6.77 -27.70 -13.42
N LYS A 313 8.07 -27.49 -13.53
CA LYS A 313 9.06 -28.46 -13.08
C LYS A 313 9.31 -28.21 -11.60
N VAL A 314 8.97 -29.18 -10.76
CA VAL A 314 8.94 -29.04 -9.30
C VAL A 314 9.86 -30.07 -8.68
N LYS A 315 10.73 -29.61 -7.78
CA LYS A 315 11.52 -30.44 -6.88
C LYS A 315 10.80 -30.51 -5.53
N LYS A 316 10.47 -31.71 -5.07
CA LYS A 316 9.73 -31.89 -3.81
C LYS A 316 10.54 -31.41 -2.59
N SER A 317 9.86 -30.97 -1.55
CA SER A 317 10.50 -30.61 -0.27
C SER A 317 11.22 -31.80 0.39
N ASP A 318 10.59 -32.97 0.30
CA ASP A 318 10.96 -34.15 1.10
C ASP A 318 11.87 -35.15 0.36
N SER A 319 12.15 -34.90 -0.93
CA SER A 319 13.00 -35.76 -1.75
C SER A 319 13.71 -34.98 -2.86
N SER A 320 14.79 -35.54 -3.42
CA SER A 320 15.44 -34.98 -4.61
C SER A 320 14.70 -35.26 -5.92
N GLU A 321 13.50 -35.84 -5.85
CA GLU A 321 12.70 -36.17 -7.03
C GLU A 321 12.15 -34.91 -7.69
N GLN A 322 12.19 -34.89 -9.02
CA GLN A 322 11.59 -33.84 -9.84
C GLN A 322 10.33 -34.38 -10.53
N GLY A 323 9.25 -33.63 -10.46
CA GLY A 323 8.01 -33.88 -11.19
C GLY A 323 7.70 -32.74 -12.16
N VAL A 324 6.92 -33.03 -13.19
CA VAL A 324 6.30 -32.01 -14.07
C VAL A 324 4.81 -31.98 -13.78
N TYR A 325 4.31 -30.81 -13.37
CA TYR A 325 2.90 -30.58 -13.05
C TYR A 325 2.29 -29.66 -14.09
N ASP A 326 1.38 -30.22 -14.88
CA ASP A 326 0.58 -29.46 -15.84
C ASP A 326 -0.68 -28.97 -15.13
N LEU A 327 -0.82 -27.65 -15.00
CA LEU A 327 -1.93 -27.00 -14.30
C LEU A 327 -2.67 -26.08 -15.27
N THR A 328 -3.99 -26.25 -15.37
CA THR A 328 -4.85 -25.34 -16.12
C THR A 328 -5.18 -24.12 -15.26
N ARG A 329 -4.87 -22.92 -15.76
CA ARG A 329 -5.10 -21.67 -15.05
C ARG A 329 -6.59 -21.40 -14.90
N GLN A 330 -6.98 -20.88 -13.74
CA GLN A 330 -8.35 -20.48 -13.49
C GLN A 330 -8.41 -19.09 -12.84
N LYS A 331 -9.60 -18.49 -12.87
CA LYS A 331 -9.90 -17.30 -12.08
C LYS A 331 -9.94 -17.68 -10.61
N ILE A 332 -9.19 -16.96 -9.79
CA ILE A 332 -9.10 -17.11 -8.34
C ILE A 332 -9.60 -15.81 -7.73
N GLU A 333 -10.66 -15.90 -6.94
CA GLU A 333 -11.21 -14.78 -6.18
C GLU A 333 -10.45 -14.64 -4.86
N LEU A 334 -10.13 -13.42 -4.47
CA LEU A 334 -9.45 -13.08 -3.21
C LEU A 334 -10.49 -12.89 -2.10
N THR A 335 -11.18 -13.97 -1.73
CA THR A 335 -12.31 -13.96 -0.78
C THR A 335 -11.97 -13.38 0.60
N GLU A 336 -10.71 -13.46 1.01
CA GLU A 336 -10.25 -12.88 2.28
C GLU A 336 -10.36 -11.35 2.31
N ALA A 337 -10.30 -10.69 1.15
CA ALA A 337 -10.34 -9.25 0.99
C ALA A 337 -11.75 -8.71 0.64
N GLU A 338 -12.76 -9.58 0.60
CA GLU A 338 -14.17 -9.21 0.37
C GLU A 338 -14.82 -8.66 1.64
N VAL A 339 -15.98 -8.01 1.47
CA VAL A 339 -16.82 -7.58 2.60
C VAL A 339 -17.26 -8.79 3.42
N LYS A 340 -17.11 -8.70 4.73
CA LYS A 340 -17.58 -9.73 5.68
C LYS A 340 -18.57 -9.13 6.66
N GLY A 341 -19.55 -9.92 7.06
CA GLY A 341 -20.54 -9.49 8.04
C GLY A 341 -20.89 -10.58 9.05
N GLU A 342 -21.17 -10.15 10.28
CA GLU A 342 -21.63 -11.04 11.35
C GLU A 342 -22.67 -10.33 12.23
N ILE A 343 -23.56 -11.11 12.86
CA ILE A 343 -24.47 -10.61 13.89
C ILE A 343 -23.91 -11.00 15.25
N LEU A 344 -23.65 -9.99 16.09
CA LEU A 344 -23.22 -10.16 17.46
C LEU A 344 -24.41 -10.04 18.42
N ASP A 345 -24.49 -10.98 19.36
CA ASP A 345 -25.37 -10.88 20.53
C ASP A 345 -24.61 -10.17 21.66
N LEU A 346 -24.97 -8.91 21.92
CA LEU A 346 -24.30 -8.11 22.95
C LEU A 346 -24.56 -8.62 24.36
N ASN A 347 -25.54 -9.52 24.59
CA ASN A 347 -25.76 -10.08 25.90
C ASN A 347 -24.59 -11.00 26.29
N GLN A 348 -24.07 -11.73 25.29
CA GLN A 348 -22.91 -12.60 25.45
C GLN A 348 -21.60 -11.82 25.46
N ARG A 349 -21.56 -10.63 24.83
CA ARG A 349 -20.35 -9.81 24.70
C ARG A 349 -20.16 -8.82 25.84
N ILE A 350 -21.16 -7.98 26.10
CA ILE A 350 -21.09 -6.85 27.06
C ILE A 350 -22.28 -6.81 28.02
N GLY A 351 -23.09 -7.87 28.11
CA GLY A 351 -24.24 -7.97 29.01
C GLY A 351 -25.42 -7.07 28.65
N ARG A 352 -25.55 -6.64 27.38
CA ARG A 352 -26.66 -5.80 26.90
C ARG A 352 -27.57 -6.61 25.97
N PRO A 353 -28.91 -6.65 26.15
CA PRO A 353 -29.80 -7.48 25.34
C PRO A 353 -30.08 -6.85 23.97
N LEU A 354 -29.06 -6.78 23.10
CA LEU A 354 -29.09 -6.14 21.79
C LEU A 354 -28.40 -7.03 20.74
N LYS A 355 -28.89 -6.98 19.50
CA LYS A 355 -28.24 -7.58 18.34
C LYS A 355 -27.59 -6.50 17.49
N VAL A 356 -26.29 -6.61 17.27
CA VAL A 356 -25.53 -5.68 16.42
C VAL A 356 -25.02 -6.40 15.18
N GLY A 357 -25.33 -5.86 14.00
CA GLY A 357 -24.72 -6.32 12.76
C GLY A 357 -23.40 -5.59 12.54
N VAL A 358 -22.29 -6.32 12.48
CA VAL A 358 -20.97 -5.74 12.14
C VAL A 358 -20.63 -6.07 10.70
N ILE A 359 -20.21 -5.07 9.94
CA ILE A 359 -19.76 -5.21 8.55
C ILE A 359 -18.34 -4.68 8.46
N ASN A 360 -17.39 -5.55 8.13
CA ASN A 360 -16.02 -5.16 7.82
C ASN A 360 -15.90 -4.93 6.31
N ILE A 361 -15.43 -3.73 5.93
CA ILE A 361 -15.16 -3.39 4.53
C ILE A 361 -13.64 -3.17 4.40
N PRO A 362 -12.87 -4.14 3.88
CA PRO A 362 -11.42 -4.02 3.76
C PRO A 362 -10.98 -2.94 2.74
N SER A 363 -11.74 -2.81 1.65
CA SER A 363 -11.51 -1.82 0.59
C SER A 363 -12.78 -1.57 -0.21
N PHE A 364 -12.83 -0.47 -0.97
CA PHE A 364 -13.91 -0.15 -1.90
C PHE A 364 -13.57 -0.69 -3.31
N TYR A 365 -13.59 -2.01 -3.46
CA TYR A 365 -13.22 -2.72 -4.68
C TYR A 365 -14.30 -2.68 -5.78
N ARG A 366 -13.86 -2.69 -7.04
CA ARG A 366 -14.75 -2.75 -8.20
C ARG A 366 -14.05 -3.37 -9.41
N ASP A 367 -14.72 -4.34 -10.04
CA ASP A 367 -14.34 -4.83 -11.36
C ASP A 367 -14.85 -3.88 -12.45
N PHE A 368 -14.03 -2.88 -12.80
CA PHE A 368 -14.36 -1.88 -13.83
C PHE A 368 -14.56 -2.50 -15.21
N ALA A 369 -13.77 -3.51 -15.58
CA ALA A 369 -13.85 -4.15 -16.89
C ALA A 369 -15.16 -4.94 -17.02
N GLY A 370 -15.51 -5.72 -15.99
CA GLY A 370 -16.79 -6.42 -15.91
C GLY A 370 -17.98 -5.46 -15.92
N ALA A 371 -17.91 -4.35 -15.18
CA ALA A 371 -18.95 -3.33 -15.16
C ALA A 371 -19.12 -2.65 -16.54
N GLN A 372 -18.02 -2.29 -17.21
CA GLN A 372 -18.04 -1.68 -18.54
C GLN A 372 -18.57 -2.64 -19.61
N ALA A 373 -18.29 -3.94 -19.48
CA ALA A 373 -18.81 -4.98 -20.36
C ALA A 373 -20.31 -5.28 -20.13
N GLY A 374 -20.95 -4.66 -19.13
CA GLY A 374 -22.34 -4.92 -18.78
C GLY A 374 -22.57 -6.28 -18.11
N SER A 375 -21.52 -6.90 -17.56
CA SER A 375 -21.65 -8.11 -16.76
C SER A 375 -22.56 -7.82 -15.56
N LYS A 376 -23.44 -8.75 -15.19
CA LYS A 376 -24.27 -8.59 -13.98
C LYS A 376 -23.54 -9.01 -12.71
N ASP A 377 -22.55 -9.89 -12.85
CA ASP A 377 -21.86 -10.57 -11.74
C ASP A 377 -20.45 -10.03 -11.49
N PHE A 378 -20.17 -8.78 -11.89
CA PHE A 378 -18.90 -8.12 -11.55
C PHE A 378 -18.81 -7.86 -10.04
N LYS A 379 -17.59 -7.92 -9.50
CA LYS A 379 -17.31 -7.67 -8.08
C LYS A 379 -17.51 -6.20 -7.74
N SER A 380 -18.25 -5.94 -6.66
CA SER A 380 -18.62 -4.61 -6.19
C SER A 380 -18.87 -4.65 -4.68
N THR A 381 -18.22 -3.74 -3.97
CA THR A 381 -18.42 -3.53 -2.53
C THR A 381 -19.88 -3.22 -2.20
N GLU A 382 -20.54 -2.34 -2.97
CA GLU A 382 -21.96 -2.01 -2.78
C GLU A 382 -22.84 -3.27 -2.77
N LYS A 383 -22.68 -4.13 -3.79
CA LYS A 383 -23.46 -5.37 -3.89
C LYS A 383 -23.19 -6.32 -2.73
N ASP A 384 -21.94 -6.41 -2.28
CA ASP A 384 -21.58 -7.32 -1.19
C ASP A 384 -22.04 -6.79 0.17
N VAL A 385 -21.98 -5.47 0.43
CA VAL A 385 -22.59 -4.85 1.62
C VAL A 385 -24.11 -5.05 1.61
N ARG A 386 -24.79 -4.85 0.47
CA ARG A 386 -26.23 -5.09 0.36
C ARG A 386 -26.59 -6.53 0.69
N LYS A 387 -25.86 -7.52 0.16
CA LYS A 387 -26.07 -8.94 0.48
C LYS A 387 -25.95 -9.22 1.99
N VAL A 388 -24.96 -8.62 2.65
CA VAL A 388 -24.77 -8.76 4.11
C VAL A 388 -25.94 -8.15 4.89
N LEU A 389 -26.41 -6.96 4.49
CA LEU A 389 -27.58 -6.33 5.11
C LEU A 389 -28.86 -7.14 4.89
N ASP A 390 -29.05 -7.71 3.70
CA ASP A 390 -30.18 -8.58 3.39
C ASP A 390 -30.13 -9.88 4.22
N ASP A 391 -28.95 -10.47 4.39
CA ASP A 391 -28.74 -11.63 5.27
C ASP A 391 -29.07 -11.29 6.73
N PHE A 392 -28.69 -10.10 7.21
CA PHE A 392 -29.07 -9.65 8.55
C PHE A 392 -30.59 -9.54 8.72
N ASN A 393 -31.28 -8.97 7.73
CA ASN A 393 -32.74 -8.86 7.73
C ASN A 393 -33.40 -10.25 7.70
N GLN A 394 -32.91 -11.18 6.89
CA GLN A 394 -33.42 -12.55 6.81
C GLN A 394 -33.23 -13.33 8.12
N LYS A 395 -32.17 -13.04 8.89
CA LYS A 395 -31.91 -13.62 10.22
C LYS A 395 -32.68 -12.96 11.37
N GLY A 396 -33.69 -12.14 11.06
CA GLY A 396 -34.57 -11.50 12.03
C GLY A 396 -34.18 -10.06 12.38
N GLY A 397 -33.25 -9.46 11.64
CA GLY A 397 -32.83 -8.07 11.79
C GLY A 397 -31.83 -7.82 12.93
N VAL A 398 -31.32 -6.59 12.97
CA VAL A 398 -30.39 -6.09 13.98
C VAL A 398 -30.86 -4.74 14.51
N ASP A 399 -30.55 -4.44 15.77
CA ASP A 399 -30.94 -3.19 16.42
C ASP A 399 -30.11 -1.99 15.93
N LEU A 400 -28.86 -2.26 15.53
CA LEU A 400 -27.88 -1.28 15.08
C LEU A 400 -26.86 -1.95 14.15
N VAL A 401 -26.31 -1.20 13.20
CA VAL A 401 -25.20 -1.63 12.35
C VAL A 401 -23.91 -0.90 12.70
N VAL A 402 -22.81 -1.63 12.77
CA VAL A 402 -21.44 -1.11 12.89
C VAL A 402 -20.70 -1.38 11.58
N ILE A 403 -20.17 -0.33 10.96
CA ILE A 403 -19.31 -0.45 9.77
C ILE A 403 -17.87 -0.24 10.21
N ASP A 404 -17.02 -1.24 10.01
CA ASP A 404 -15.59 -1.15 10.30
C ASP A 404 -14.80 -0.77 9.04
N LEU A 405 -14.23 0.43 9.04
CA LEU A 405 -13.37 0.98 7.99
C LEU A 405 -11.92 1.15 8.46
N ARG A 406 -11.54 0.60 9.62
CA ARG A 406 -10.14 0.64 10.07
C ARG A 406 -9.25 -0.02 9.02
N ASN A 407 -8.13 0.64 8.72
CA ASN A 407 -7.15 0.17 7.71
C ASN A 407 -7.68 0.14 6.26
N ASN A 408 -8.87 0.67 5.99
CA ASN A 408 -9.41 0.76 4.63
C ASN A 408 -8.89 2.02 3.92
N GLY A 409 -7.87 1.84 3.08
CA GLY A 409 -7.24 2.91 2.27
C GLY A 409 -8.11 3.48 1.14
N GLY A 410 -9.37 3.04 1.02
CA GLY A 410 -10.35 3.51 0.05
C GLY A 410 -10.52 2.56 -1.14
N GLY A 411 -10.73 3.15 -2.32
CA GLY A 411 -10.97 2.40 -3.56
C GLY A 411 -11.79 3.22 -4.56
N ALA A 412 -12.70 2.57 -5.28
CA ALA A 412 -13.50 3.19 -6.32
C ALA A 412 -14.50 4.21 -5.76
N LEU A 413 -14.48 5.43 -6.31
CA LEU A 413 -15.43 6.50 -5.97
C LEU A 413 -16.90 6.06 -6.15
N SER A 414 -17.19 5.30 -7.21
CA SER A 414 -18.53 4.78 -7.48
C SER A 414 -19.03 3.87 -6.36
N GLU A 415 -18.16 3.09 -5.73
CA GLU A 415 -18.55 2.21 -4.63
C GLU A 415 -18.78 3.01 -3.34
N ALA A 416 -18.02 4.10 -3.10
CA ALA A 416 -18.30 4.99 -1.99
C ALA A 416 -19.70 5.63 -2.09
N ILE A 417 -20.10 6.00 -3.31
CA ILE A 417 -21.44 6.54 -3.61
C ILE A 417 -22.51 5.46 -3.39
N GLY A 418 -22.36 4.29 -4.02
CA GLY A 418 -23.33 3.21 -3.90
C GLY A 418 -23.49 2.72 -2.46
N VAL A 419 -22.39 2.47 -1.75
CA VAL A 419 -22.42 2.05 -0.34
C VAL A 419 -23.09 3.12 0.54
N SER A 420 -22.85 4.42 0.28
CA SER A 420 -23.54 5.50 1.00
C SER A 420 -25.06 5.45 0.76
N GLY A 421 -25.48 5.19 -0.48
CA GLY A 421 -26.89 5.06 -0.88
C GLY A 421 -27.66 3.98 -0.12
N LEU A 422 -26.99 2.90 0.31
CA LEU A 422 -27.60 1.87 1.17
C LEU A 422 -28.12 2.42 2.51
N PHE A 423 -27.60 3.58 2.96
CA PHE A 423 -27.89 4.18 4.26
C PHE A 423 -28.55 5.56 4.19
N ILE A 424 -28.54 6.25 3.05
CA ILE A 424 -29.21 7.55 2.86
C ILE A 424 -30.27 7.46 1.78
N LYS A 425 -31.38 8.19 1.91
CA LYS A 425 -32.52 8.05 0.98
C LYS A 425 -32.25 8.70 -0.38
N LYS A 426 -31.79 9.96 -0.36
CA LYS A 426 -31.59 10.82 -1.55
C LYS A 426 -30.56 11.91 -1.21
N GLY A 427 -30.04 12.56 -2.24
CA GLY A 427 -29.18 13.74 -2.10
C GLY A 427 -27.72 13.46 -2.41
N PRO A 428 -26.90 14.52 -2.45
CA PRO A 428 -25.49 14.41 -2.83
C PRO A 428 -24.71 13.57 -1.81
N VAL A 429 -23.77 12.77 -2.29
CA VAL A 429 -22.79 12.02 -1.48
C VAL A 429 -21.47 12.78 -1.45
N VAL A 430 -21.05 13.31 -2.59
CA VAL A 430 -19.73 13.94 -2.74
C VAL A 430 -19.80 15.02 -3.80
N GLN A 431 -19.02 16.08 -3.62
CA GLN A 431 -18.82 17.11 -4.62
C GLN A 431 -17.41 16.98 -5.19
N VAL A 432 -17.27 17.05 -6.51
CA VAL A 432 -15.99 16.94 -7.21
C VAL A 432 -15.75 18.24 -7.96
N LYS A 433 -14.56 18.82 -7.78
CA LYS A 433 -14.10 19.99 -8.54
C LYS A 433 -13.25 19.50 -9.71
N GLU A 434 -13.77 19.74 -10.91
CA GLU A 434 -13.14 19.38 -12.18
C GLU A 434 -11.98 20.32 -12.52
N LEU A 435 -11.18 19.93 -13.51
CA LEU A 435 -10.04 20.73 -14.01
C LEU A 435 -10.45 22.12 -14.53
N ASP A 436 -11.66 22.26 -15.06
CA ASP A 436 -12.20 23.54 -15.54
C ASP A 436 -12.79 24.42 -14.42
N GLY A 437 -12.67 23.97 -13.17
CA GLY A 437 -13.22 24.63 -11.98
C GLY A 437 -14.71 24.36 -11.75
N THR A 438 -15.38 23.59 -12.61
CA THR A 438 -16.78 23.22 -12.40
C THR A 438 -16.91 22.28 -11.21
N ILE A 439 -17.93 22.51 -10.39
CA ILE A 439 -18.24 21.67 -9.23
C ILE A 439 -19.45 20.83 -9.58
N ARG A 440 -19.32 19.51 -9.44
CA ARG A 440 -20.39 18.55 -9.67
C ARG A 440 -20.66 17.76 -8.41
N ALA A 441 -21.93 17.71 -8.02
CA ALA A 441 -22.38 16.83 -6.97
C ALA A 441 -22.71 15.46 -7.59
N HIS A 442 -22.18 14.40 -6.99
CA HIS A 442 -22.52 13.02 -7.31
C HIS A 442 -23.41 12.48 -6.21
N GLN A 443 -24.45 11.74 -6.60
CA GLN A 443 -25.43 11.13 -5.71
C GLN A 443 -25.67 9.69 -6.15
N ASP A 444 -26.21 8.89 -5.24
CA ASP A 444 -26.77 7.60 -5.63
C ASP A 444 -28.08 7.82 -6.40
N GLU A 445 -28.27 7.06 -7.48
CA GLU A 445 -29.46 7.14 -8.33
C GLU A 445 -30.54 6.14 -7.88
N ASP A 446 -30.16 5.11 -7.10
CA ASP A 446 -31.10 4.17 -6.48
C ASP A 446 -31.79 4.83 -5.26
N PRO A 447 -33.12 4.99 -5.26
CA PRO A 447 -33.83 5.56 -4.11
C PRO A 447 -34.04 4.56 -2.96
N ASP A 448 -33.66 3.28 -3.13
CA ASP A 448 -33.96 2.22 -2.17
C ASP A 448 -33.04 2.28 -0.93
N LEU A 449 -33.60 2.78 0.17
CA LEU A 449 -32.96 2.72 1.48
C LEU A 449 -32.96 1.29 2.03
N VAL A 450 -31.80 0.63 1.98
CA VAL A 450 -31.63 -0.76 2.48
C VAL A 450 -31.61 -0.82 4.00
N TYR A 451 -30.90 0.10 4.67
CA TYR A 451 -30.84 0.15 6.12
C TYR A 451 -31.08 1.56 6.67
N GLY A 452 -32.21 1.74 7.37
CA GLY A 452 -32.61 2.99 8.01
C GLY A 452 -32.36 3.05 9.53
N GLY A 453 -31.84 1.99 10.14
CA GLY A 453 -31.61 1.91 11.59
C GLY A 453 -30.36 2.67 12.06
N PRO A 454 -30.10 2.77 13.37
CA PRO A 454 -28.92 3.41 13.93
C PRO A 454 -27.61 2.83 13.38
N LEU A 455 -26.63 3.71 13.14
CA LEU A 455 -25.37 3.37 12.48
C LEU A 455 -24.17 3.94 13.25
N VAL A 456 -23.13 3.13 13.40
CA VAL A 456 -21.81 3.54 13.89
C VAL A 456 -20.76 3.16 12.84
N VAL A 457 -19.82 4.06 12.56
CA VAL A 457 -18.72 3.84 11.62
C VAL A 457 -17.42 3.95 12.38
N ILE A 458 -16.58 2.93 12.31
CA ILE A 458 -15.26 2.90 12.95
C ILE A 458 -14.21 3.33 11.94
N CYS A 459 -13.36 4.28 12.30
CA CYS A 459 -12.27 4.77 11.47
C CYS A 459 -10.97 4.89 12.25
N ASN A 460 -9.84 4.74 11.54
CA ASN A 460 -8.52 5.03 12.08
C ASN A 460 -7.71 5.92 11.11
N ARG A 461 -6.47 6.23 11.47
CA ARG A 461 -5.57 7.06 10.66
C ARG A 461 -5.24 6.49 9.28
N LEU A 462 -5.50 5.21 9.06
CA LEU A 462 -5.32 4.50 7.79
C LEU A 462 -6.61 4.45 6.95
N SER A 463 -7.77 4.82 7.50
CA SER A 463 -9.00 5.01 6.74
C SER A 463 -8.84 6.20 5.80
N ALA A 464 -8.92 6.00 4.48
CA ALA A 464 -8.61 7.04 3.49
C ALA A 464 -9.60 7.08 2.30
N SER A 465 -9.63 8.21 1.60
CA SER A 465 -10.32 8.36 0.30
C SER A 465 -11.80 7.97 0.35
N ALA A 466 -12.23 6.91 -0.35
CA ALA A 466 -13.61 6.41 -0.35
C ALA A 466 -14.17 6.18 1.08
N SER A 467 -13.36 5.70 2.01
CA SER A 467 -13.73 5.55 3.42
C SER A 467 -14.10 6.89 4.07
N GLU A 468 -13.35 7.94 3.73
CA GLU A 468 -13.57 9.30 4.24
C GLU A 468 -14.78 9.96 3.58
N ILE A 469 -15.07 9.63 2.31
CA ILE A 469 -16.31 10.04 1.65
C ILE A 469 -17.51 9.43 2.39
N PHE A 470 -17.50 8.12 2.62
CA PHE A 470 -18.58 7.44 3.34
C PHE A 470 -18.75 7.98 4.76
N ALA A 471 -17.66 8.04 5.56
CA ALA A 471 -17.71 8.59 6.91
C ALA A 471 -18.16 10.06 6.93
N GLY A 472 -17.71 10.86 5.96
CA GLY A 472 -18.13 12.24 5.78
C GLY A 472 -19.64 12.37 5.53
N VAL A 473 -20.20 11.52 4.67
CA VAL A 473 -21.66 11.47 4.40
C VAL A 473 -22.43 11.09 5.65
N ILE A 474 -22.03 10.02 6.34
CA ILE A 474 -22.73 9.59 7.56
C ILE A 474 -22.75 10.71 8.60
N LYS A 475 -21.63 11.44 8.74
CA LYS A 475 -21.51 12.57 9.65
C LYS A 475 -22.32 13.79 9.20
N ASP A 476 -22.23 14.20 7.94
CA ASP A 476 -22.85 15.43 7.44
C ASP A 476 -24.38 15.37 7.31
N TYR A 477 -24.93 14.16 7.14
CA TYR A 477 -26.37 13.92 7.19
C TYR A 477 -26.89 13.63 8.60
N GLY A 478 -26.02 13.66 9.63
CA GLY A 478 -26.38 13.24 10.99
C GLY A 478 -26.96 11.83 11.02
N ARG A 479 -26.47 10.94 10.16
CA ARG A 479 -27.00 9.59 9.89
C ARG A 479 -26.50 8.55 10.89
N GLY A 480 -25.35 8.80 11.50
CA GLY A 480 -24.70 7.90 12.43
C GLY A 480 -23.49 8.54 13.08
N LEU A 481 -22.84 7.78 13.95
CA LEU A 481 -21.65 8.23 14.68
C LEU A 481 -20.38 7.76 13.99
N ILE A 482 -19.36 8.60 13.99
CA ILE A 482 -17.99 8.23 13.66
C ILE A 482 -17.22 7.99 14.96
N VAL A 483 -16.57 6.83 15.10
CA VAL A 483 -15.81 6.44 16.29
C VAL A 483 -14.42 5.98 15.89
N GLY A 484 -13.41 6.31 16.69
CA GLY A 484 -12.08 5.72 16.57
C GLY A 484 -10.96 6.73 16.78
N ASP A 485 -9.99 6.81 15.86
CA ASP A 485 -8.87 7.77 15.97
C ASP A 485 -9.36 9.22 15.90
N THR A 486 -8.52 10.18 16.28
CA THR A 486 -8.87 11.62 16.24
C THR A 486 -9.37 12.06 14.87
N THR A 487 -8.77 11.53 13.81
CA THR A 487 -9.22 11.74 12.44
C THR A 487 -8.70 10.65 11.50
N THR A 488 -9.38 10.52 10.37
CA THR A 488 -8.95 9.68 9.24
C THR A 488 -7.69 10.24 8.54
N HIS A 489 -7.22 9.55 7.50
CA HIS A 489 -5.97 9.84 6.79
C HIS A 489 -5.84 11.28 6.26
N GLY A 490 -6.93 11.85 5.76
CA GLY A 490 -6.97 13.20 5.18
C GLY A 490 -6.74 13.24 3.69
N LYS A 491 -7.09 12.19 2.94
CA LYS A 491 -6.97 12.19 1.49
C LYS A 491 -8.22 12.83 0.87
N GLY A 492 -8.05 13.88 0.08
CA GLY A 492 -9.12 14.65 -0.56
C GLY A 492 -9.03 14.69 -2.08
N THR A 493 -8.22 13.84 -2.69
CA THR A 493 -7.94 13.84 -4.13
C THR A 493 -8.41 12.56 -4.81
N VAL A 494 -8.83 12.68 -6.07
CA VAL A 494 -9.23 11.56 -6.92
C VAL A 494 -8.14 11.36 -7.99
N GLN A 495 -7.69 10.11 -8.10
CA GLN A 495 -6.76 9.71 -9.15
C GLN A 495 -7.49 8.98 -10.28
N ASN A 496 -7.02 9.20 -11.50
CA ASN A 496 -7.41 8.44 -12.67
C ASN A 496 -6.21 7.68 -13.23
N VAL A 497 -6.44 6.44 -13.66
CA VAL A 497 -5.42 5.58 -14.27
C VAL A 497 -5.62 5.62 -15.78
N MET A 498 -4.70 6.28 -16.48
CA MET A 498 -4.80 6.52 -17.91
C MET A 498 -3.70 5.76 -18.66
N PRO A 499 -4.03 4.93 -19.65
CA PRO A 499 -3.02 4.26 -20.47
C PRO A 499 -2.05 5.27 -21.10
N VAL A 500 -0.75 4.99 -21.05
CA VAL A 500 0.26 5.85 -21.67
C VAL A 500 0.27 5.56 -23.17
N THR A 501 -0.47 6.37 -23.94
CA THR A 501 -0.62 6.18 -25.38
C THR A 501 -0.72 7.52 -26.11
N ASP A 502 -0.30 7.58 -27.37
CA ASP A 502 -0.48 8.80 -28.17
C ASP A 502 -2.00 8.99 -28.46
N PRO A 503 -2.57 10.17 -28.16
CA PRO A 503 -3.95 10.49 -28.48
C PRO A 503 -4.33 10.23 -29.96
N ARG A 504 -3.37 10.34 -30.89
CA ARG A 504 -3.57 10.09 -32.33
C ARG A 504 -3.76 8.61 -32.68
N PHE A 505 -3.30 7.69 -31.84
CA PHE A 505 -3.47 6.25 -32.04
C PHE A 505 -4.79 5.71 -31.49
N ARG A 506 -5.55 6.51 -30.72
CA ARG A 506 -6.90 6.14 -30.23
C ARG A 506 -7.90 5.83 -31.36
N LEU A 507 -7.62 6.27 -32.59
CA LEU A 507 -8.43 6.02 -33.81
C LEU A 507 -7.87 4.94 -34.74
N ARG A 508 -6.71 4.32 -34.47
CA ARG A 508 -6.08 3.36 -35.40
C ARG A 508 -6.20 1.90 -34.91
N LEU A 509 -6.54 1.01 -35.85
CA LEU A 509 -6.59 -0.47 -35.72
C LEU A 509 -5.24 -1.15 -35.38
N PHE A 510 -4.19 -0.37 -35.04
CA PHE A 510 -2.88 -0.90 -34.70
C PHE A 510 -2.77 -0.96 -33.18
N GLN A 511 -2.54 -2.15 -32.62
CA GLN A 511 -2.11 -2.31 -31.23
C GLN A 511 -0.75 -1.60 -31.08
N GLY A 512 -0.76 -0.44 -30.42
CA GLY A 512 0.47 0.21 -30.00
C GLY A 512 1.19 -0.66 -28.96
N GLU A 513 2.48 -0.43 -28.78
CA GLU A 513 3.24 -1.02 -27.68
C GLU A 513 2.63 -0.61 -26.32
N ASP A 514 2.50 -1.60 -25.44
CA ASP A 514 1.98 -1.41 -24.08
C ASP A 514 3.04 -0.70 -23.23
N ARG A 515 2.71 0.53 -22.82
CA ARG A 515 3.55 1.39 -21.97
C ARG A 515 2.99 1.52 -20.56
N GLY A 516 2.06 0.64 -20.18
CA GLY A 516 1.39 0.72 -18.90
C GLY A 516 0.49 1.96 -18.79
N ALA A 517 0.44 2.56 -17.60
CA ALA A 517 -0.48 3.64 -17.30
C ALA A 517 0.12 4.69 -16.39
N LEU A 518 -0.42 5.90 -16.49
CA LEU A 518 -0.12 7.01 -15.60
C LEU A 518 -1.32 7.18 -14.66
N LYS A 519 -1.08 7.03 -13.36
CA LYS A 519 -2.04 7.36 -12.31
C LYS A 519 -1.82 8.83 -11.96
N LEU A 520 -2.79 9.70 -12.28
CA LEU A 520 -2.69 11.13 -12.00
C LEU A 520 -3.82 11.60 -11.11
N THR A 521 -3.51 12.53 -10.20
CA THR A 521 -4.51 13.32 -9.51
C THR A 521 -5.15 14.29 -10.50
N ILE A 522 -6.43 14.06 -10.81
CA ILE A 522 -7.18 14.86 -11.79
C ILE A 522 -8.21 15.78 -11.15
N GLN A 523 -8.64 15.48 -9.92
CA GLN A 523 -9.75 16.17 -9.26
C GLN A 523 -9.53 16.20 -7.75
N GLN A 524 -10.16 17.17 -7.09
CA GLN A 524 -10.30 17.22 -5.64
C GLN A 524 -11.76 16.96 -5.28
N PHE A 525 -11.99 16.16 -4.25
CA PHE A 525 -13.32 15.91 -3.73
C PHE A 525 -13.57 16.65 -2.41
N TYR A 526 -14.84 16.93 -2.19
CA TYR A 526 -15.36 17.72 -1.09
C TYR A 526 -16.58 17.01 -0.54
N ARG A 527 -16.70 17.10 0.78
CA ARG A 527 -17.88 16.66 1.50
C ARG A 527 -19.09 17.50 1.11
N VAL A 528 -20.26 16.99 1.44
CA VAL A 528 -21.53 17.65 1.14
C VAL A 528 -21.69 18.96 1.91
N ASN A 529 -20.99 19.12 3.04
CA ASN A 529 -20.92 20.36 3.80
C ASN A 529 -20.02 21.44 3.15
N GLY A 530 -19.24 21.09 2.12
CA GLY A 530 -18.33 21.97 1.39
C GLY A 530 -16.84 21.85 1.77
N ASP A 531 -16.50 21.18 2.88
CA ASP A 531 -15.10 20.96 3.27
C ASP A 531 -14.44 19.84 2.46
N SER A 532 -13.20 20.03 2.03
CA SER A 532 -12.37 18.91 1.58
C SER A 532 -11.89 18.07 2.78
N THR A 533 -11.66 16.78 2.57
CA THR A 533 -10.94 15.94 3.54
C THR A 533 -9.42 16.16 3.48
N GLN A 534 -8.91 16.83 2.44
CA GLN A 534 -7.47 17.02 2.20
C GLN A 534 -6.75 17.58 3.44
N ASN A 535 -5.70 16.88 3.89
CA ASN A 535 -4.88 17.14 5.09
C ASN A 535 -5.60 17.09 6.45
N ARG A 536 -6.93 17.06 6.49
CA ARG A 536 -7.71 17.19 7.73
C ARG A 536 -8.50 15.94 8.11
N GLY A 537 -8.89 15.14 7.12
CA GLY A 537 -9.73 13.96 7.27
C GLY A 537 -11.15 14.26 7.79
N VAL A 538 -11.80 13.20 8.22
CA VAL A 538 -13.07 13.17 8.94
C VAL A 538 -12.75 12.90 10.40
N ARG A 539 -13.06 13.89 11.24
CA ARG A 539 -12.91 13.75 12.69
C ARG A 539 -13.94 12.79 13.26
N SER A 540 -13.54 11.95 14.20
CA SER A 540 -14.46 11.11 14.97
C SER A 540 -15.33 11.94 15.90
N ASP A 541 -16.56 11.48 16.15
CA ASP A 541 -17.46 12.03 17.16
C ASP A 541 -17.08 11.55 18.56
N VAL A 542 -16.62 10.30 18.68
CA VAL A 542 -16.04 9.75 19.91
C VAL A 542 -14.64 9.22 19.58
N VAL A 543 -13.62 9.76 20.25
CA VAL A 543 -12.22 9.36 20.05
C VAL A 543 -11.85 8.28 21.07
N LEU A 544 -11.21 7.22 20.61
CA LEU A 544 -10.67 6.15 21.44
C LEU A 544 -9.14 6.17 21.40
N PRO A 545 -8.45 5.87 22.52
CA PRO A 545 -7.00 5.77 22.53
C PRO A 545 -6.50 4.73 21.51
N SER A 546 -5.55 5.13 20.69
CA SER A 546 -5.00 4.32 19.60
C SER A 546 -3.54 4.72 19.36
N ARG A 547 -2.65 3.73 19.24
CA ARG A 547 -1.22 3.99 18.96
C ARG A 547 -1.01 4.51 17.55
N ILE A 548 -1.85 4.11 16.60
CA ILE A 548 -1.77 4.52 15.19
C ILE A 548 -2.00 6.04 15.06
N ASP A 549 -2.89 6.61 15.86
CA ASP A 549 -3.24 8.03 15.84
C ASP A 549 -2.06 8.97 16.18
N HIS A 550 -1.01 8.43 16.81
CA HIS A 550 0.19 9.17 17.22
C HIS A 550 1.40 8.98 16.31
N LEU A 551 1.30 8.13 15.29
CA LEU A 551 2.31 7.97 14.26
C LEU A 551 2.26 9.14 13.26
N ASP A 552 3.36 9.40 12.54
CA ASP A 552 3.40 10.36 11.42
C ASP A 552 2.72 9.76 10.17
N LEU A 553 1.44 9.44 10.33
CA LEU A 553 0.58 8.87 9.29
C LEU A 553 -0.50 9.89 8.91
N GLY A 554 -0.74 10.02 7.61
CA GLY A 554 -1.75 10.91 7.07
C GLY A 554 -1.23 11.75 5.92
N GLU A 555 -2.17 12.31 5.17
CA GLU A 555 -1.89 13.15 4.00
C GLU A 555 -1.01 14.35 4.34
N SER A 556 -1.19 14.93 5.54
CA SER A 556 -0.44 16.09 6.01
C SER A 556 1.06 15.85 6.22
N PHE A 557 1.49 14.59 6.29
CA PHE A 557 2.90 14.21 6.43
C PHE A 557 3.56 13.91 5.07
N LEU A 558 2.78 13.87 3.99
CA LEU A 558 3.30 13.55 2.66
C LEU A 558 3.87 14.81 2.00
N GLU A 559 5.05 14.67 1.38
CA GLU A 559 5.64 15.72 0.55
C GLU A 559 4.71 16.09 -0.61
N ASN A 560 4.61 17.38 -0.92
CA ASN A 560 3.78 17.93 -2.00
C ASN A 560 2.27 17.60 -1.91
N ALA A 561 1.75 17.22 -0.72
CA ALA A 561 0.31 17.08 -0.53
C ALA A 561 -0.41 18.39 -0.88
N LEU A 562 -1.52 18.30 -1.62
CA LEU A 562 -2.32 19.47 -1.97
C LEU A 562 -2.86 20.15 -0.71
N ALA A 563 -3.05 21.46 -0.76
CA ALA A 563 -3.60 22.22 0.35
C ALA A 563 -5.09 21.88 0.60
N PHE A 564 -5.53 22.12 1.84
CA PHE A 564 -6.96 22.08 2.17
C PHE A 564 -7.70 23.19 1.41
N ASP A 565 -8.86 22.85 0.83
CA ASP A 565 -9.77 23.78 0.16
C ASP A 565 -11.21 23.60 0.69
N ARG A 566 -12.05 24.62 0.50
CA ARG A 566 -13.48 24.63 0.85
C ARG A 566 -14.29 25.23 -0.29
N ILE A 567 -15.41 24.58 -0.60
CA ILE A 567 -16.41 25.04 -1.55
C ILE A 567 -17.75 25.29 -0.86
N ARG A 568 -18.76 25.71 -1.63
CA ARG A 568 -20.12 25.85 -1.15
C ARG A 568 -20.68 24.48 -0.73
N ARG A 569 -21.49 24.48 0.35
CA ARG A 569 -22.31 23.33 0.74
C ARG A 569 -23.21 22.89 -0.42
N ALA A 570 -23.32 21.58 -0.63
CA ALA A 570 -24.19 21.02 -1.66
C ALA A 570 -25.66 21.30 -1.35
N ASP A 571 -26.46 21.52 -2.39
CA ASP A 571 -27.91 21.67 -2.23
C ASP A 571 -28.55 20.28 -1.97
N GLY A 572 -29.69 20.24 -1.26
CA GLY A 572 -30.42 19.00 -1.00
C GLY A 572 -29.92 18.16 0.19
N VAL A 573 -28.90 18.62 0.93
CA VAL A 573 -28.42 17.97 2.16
C VAL A 573 -29.40 18.21 3.30
N TYR A 574 -29.97 17.13 3.84
CA TYR A 574 -30.87 17.14 4.99
C TYR A 574 -30.19 16.54 6.23
N ASP A 575 -30.78 16.78 7.40
CA ASP A 575 -30.39 16.13 8.64
C ASP A 575 -31.37 14.98 8.91
N SER A 576 -30.85 13.76 9.11
CA SER A 576 -31.67 12.59 9.42
C SER A 576 -32.14 12.54 10.88
N GLY A 577 -31.58 13.40 11.74
CA GLY A 577 -31.94 13.51 13.15
C GLY A 577 -31.49 12.32 14.01
N LEU A 578 -30.59 11.48 13.49
CA LEU A 578 -30.02 10.35 14.24
C LEU A 578 -28.76 10.75 14.99
N THR A 579 -28.28 11.99 14.89
CA THR A 579 -27.11 12.44 15.64
C THR A 579 -27.25 13.91 16.01
N SER A 580 -26.80 14.30 17.20
CA SER A 580 -26.81 15.70 17.65
C SER A 580 -25.59 16.00 18.52
N SER A 581 -25.29 17.29 18.73
CA SER A 581 -24.22 17.74 19.63
C SER A 581 -24.39 17.25 21.07
N GLU A 582 -25.63 17.12 21.53
CA GLU A 582 -25.94 16.65 22.88
C GLU A 582 -25.66 15.15 23.01
N ILE A 583 -26.07 14.37 22.00
CA ILE A 583 -25.81 12.93 21.95
C ILE A 583 -24.29 12.68 21.94
N THR A 584 -23.55 13.34 21.05
CA THR A 584 -22.10 13.14 20.93
C THR A 584 -21.37 13.53 22.22
N LYS A 585 -21.75 14.65 22.85
CA LYS A 585 -21.16 15.07 24.13
C LYS A 585 -21.40 14.08 25.26
N GLN A 586 -22.62 13.53 25.36
CA GLN A 586 -22.93 12.53 26.39
C GLN A 586 -22.16 11.22 26.16
N LEU A 587 -22.04 10.79 24.91
CA LEU A 587 -21.26 9.60 24.55
C LEU A 587 -19.77 9.78 24.82
N GLN A 588 -19.20 10.95 24.48
CA GLN A 588 -17.81 11.30 24.82
C GLN A 588 -17.57 11.20 26.33
N GLN A 589 -18.46 11.78 27.15
CA GLN A 589 -18.33 11.73 28.61
C GLN A 589 -18.41 10.31 29.17
N THR A 590 -19.40 9.54 28.69
CA THR A 590 -19.64 8.18 29.17
C THR A 590 -18.51 7.23 28.74
N SER A 591 -18.04 7.36 27.50
CA SER A 591 -16.91 6.59 26.99
C SER A 591 -15.61 6.95 27.69
N GLN A 592 -15.32 8.25 27.87
CA GLN A 592 -14.13 8.70 28.58
C GLN A 592 -14.09 8.17 30.02
N ALA A 593 -15.24 8.10 30.71
CA ALA A 593 -15.31 7.54 32.05
C ALA A 593 -14.90 6.06 32.06
N ARG A 594 -15.42 5.25 31.13
CA ARG A 594 -15.06 3.83 31.00
C ARG A 594 -13.58 3.65 30.63
N VAL A 595 -13.12 4.34 29.59
CA VAL A 595 -11.74 4.31 29.11
C VAL A 595 -10.75 4.70 30.22
N SER A 596 -11.08 5.71 31.03
CA SER A 596 -10.20 6.15 32.12
C SER A 596 -10.15 5.15 33.29
N SER A 597 -11.22 4.36 33.49
CA SER A 597 -11.30 3.36 34.55
C SER A 597 -10.81 1.97 34.15
N ASP A 598 -10.70 1.69 32.85
CA ASP A 598 -10.34 0.38 32.32
C ASP A 598 -8.81 0.16 32.35
N PRO A 599 -8.32 -0.92 33.01
CA PRO A 599 -6.89 -1.16 33.14
C PRO A 599 -6.14 -1.34 31.82
N GLU A 600 -6.75 -1.94 30.78
CA GLU A 600 -6.08 -2.12 29.49
C GLU A 600 -5.99 -0.80 28.72
N PHE A 601 -7.00 0.07 28.82
CA PHE A 601 -6.90 1.42 28.25
C PHE A 601 -5.87 2.29 28.98
N GLN A 602 -5.70 2.13 30.30
CA GLN A 602 -4.61 2.79 31.04
C GLN A 602 -3.25 2.33 30.51
N LYS A 603 -3.07 1.02 30.34
CA LYS A 603 -1.87 0.43 29.72
C LYS A 603 -1.65 0.93 28.28
N THR A 604 -2.71 1.04 27.50
CA THR A 604 -2.66 1.60 26.13
C THR A 604 -2.18 3.05 26.14
N ASN A 605 -2.66 3.87 27.08
CA ASN A 605 -2.21 5.26 27.23
C ASN A 605 -0.73 5.36 27.64
N GLU A 606 -0.24 4.46 28.50
CA GLU A 606 1.18 4.38 28.84
C GLU A 606 2.03 4.01 27.61
N GLN A 607 1.58 3.04 26.80
CA GLN A 607 2.24 2.67 25.54
C GLN A 607 2.24 3.84 24.54
N ILE A 608 1.15 4.60 24.46
CA ILE A 608 1.06 5.81 23.63
C ILE A 608 2.11 6.83 24.09
N ALA A 609 2.21 7.09 25.39
CA ALA A 609 3.19 8.04 25.93
C ALA A 609 4.64 7.62 25.58
N LYS A 610 4.96 6.33 25.75
CA LYS A 610 6.27 5.76 25.35
C LYS A 610 6.51 5.87 23.84
N LEU A 611 5.51 5.59 23.02
CA LEU A 611 5.61 5.69 21.56
C LEU A 611 5.89 7.12 21.10
N VAL A 612 5.19 8.10 21.68
CA VAL A 612 5.42 9.53 21.39
C VAL A 612 6.82 9.96 21.82
N GLU A 613 7.29 9.50 22.99
CA GLU A 613 8.66 9.76 23.43
C GLU A 613 9.68 9.19 22.44
N ARG A 614 9.53 7.90 22.06
CA ARG A 614 10.41 7.21 21.11
C ARG A 614 10.46 7.90 19.75
N LYS A 615 9.28 8.26 19.22
CA LYS A 615 9.15 8.97 17.94
C LYS A 615 9.90 10.30 17.93
N ASN A 616 9.90 11.02 19.05
CA ASN A 616 10.58 12.31 19.15
C ASN A 616 12.10 12.18 19.41
N ARG A 617 12.63 10.97 19.63
CA ARG A 617 14.07 10.74 19.73
C ARG A 617 14.69 10.78 18.33
N LYS A 618 15.71 11.62 18.15
CA LYS A 618 16.47 11.74 16.90
C LYS A 618 17.67 10.79 16.84
N THR A 619 18.03 10.21 17.98
CA THR A 619 19.17 9.32 18.10
C THR A 619 18.83 8.11 18.93
N ILE A 620 19.56 7.02 18.69
CA ILE A 620 19.52 5.79 19.47
C ILE A 620 20.91 5.47 20.02
N SER A 621 20.98 5.06 21.29
CA SER A 621 22.24 4.69 21.91
C SER A 621 22.76 3.36 21.38
N LEU A 622 24.07 3.27 21.19
CA LEU A 622 24.81 2.06 20.85
C LEU A 622 25.54 1.45 22.04
N ASN A 623 25.28 1.97 23.25
CA ASN A 623 25.74 1.38 24.50
C ASN A 623 24.75 0.30 24.95
N GLU A 624 25.24 -0.91 25.18
CA GLU A 624 24.42 -2.07 25.56
C GLU A 624 23.67 -1.86 26.87
N SER A 625 24.30 -1.28 27.89
CA SER A 625 23.64 -1.04 29.18
C SER A 625 22.53 0.00 29.06
N VAL A 626 22.76 1.07 28.30
CA VAL A 626 21.78 2.14 28.06
C VAL A 626 20.63 1.61 27.21
N LEU A 627 20.93 0.97 26.07
CA LEU A 627 19.90 0.44 25.17
C LEU A 627 19.14 -0.73 25.82
N SER A 628 19.80 -1.60 26.60
CA SER A 628 19.11 -2.65 27.35
C SER A 628 18.22 -2.08 28.45
N ALA A 629 18.65 -1.04 29.16
CA ALA A 629 17.80 -0.37 30.14
C ALA A 629 16.61 0.33 29.48
N GLN A 630 16.82 0.97 28.33
CA GLN A 630 15.76 1.54 27.50
C GLN A 630 14.77 0.46 27.06
N ARG A 631 15.25 -0.65 26.48
CA ARG A 631 14.40 -1.78 26.08
C ARG A 631 13.66 -2.41 27.25
N LYS A 632 14.28 -2.62 28.41
CA LYS A 632 13.59 -3.18 29.59
C LYS A 632 12.52 -2.23 30.13
N ALA A 633 12.79 -0.93 30.12
CA ALA A 633 11.78 0.09 30.42
C ALA A 633 10.65 0.09 29.38
N GLU A 634 10.94 -0.28 28.14
CA GLU A 634 9.98 -0.41 27.04
C GLU A 634 9.17 -1.73 27.15
N GLU A 635 9.81 -2.90 27.19
CA GLU A 635 9.26 -4.27 27.30
C GLU A 635 8.41 -4.51 28.55
N SER A 636 8.73 -3.86 29.67
CA SER A 636 7.91 -3.95 30.90
C SER A 636 6.47 -3.41 30.72
N GLY A 637 6.18 -2.73 29.61
CA GLY A 637 4.82 -2.59 29.09
C GLY A 637 4.73 -3.27 27.74
N THR A 638 4.16 -4.49 27.68
CA THR A 638 4.03 -5.33 26.46
C THR A 638 3.92 -4.51 25.18
N ASP A 639 5.03 -4.32 24.47
CA ASP A 639 5.10 -3.45 23.30
C ASP A 639 4.63 -4.28 22.10
N GLU A 640 3.31 -4.44 21.97
CA GLU A 640 2.71 -5.06 20.80
C GLU A 640 3.00 -4.20 19.55
N ASP A 641 2.76 -4.70 18.35
CA ASP A 641 2.85 -3.89 17.14
C ASP A 641 1.77 -2.79 17.19
N PRO A 642 2.09 -1.50 16.93
CA PRO A 642 1.07 -0.44 16.89
C PRO A 642 -0.09 -0.75 15.93
N PHE A 643 0.11 -1.65 14.97
CA PHE A 643 -0.91 -2.13 14.04
C PHE A 643 -1.68 -3.39 14.52
N THR A 644 -1.20 -4.13 15.53
CA THR A 644 -1.89 -5.33 16.05
C THR A 644 -2.99 -5.00 17.05
N GLY A 645 -2.82 -3.93 17.83
CA GLY A 645 -3.77 -3.52 18.88
C GLY A 645 -5.04 -2.81 18.39
N SER A 646 -5.04 -2.21 17.20
CA SER A 646 -6.24 -1.55 16.66
C SER A 646 -7.30 -2.53 16.20
N ASN A 647 -6.94 -3.80 16.00
CA ASN A 647 -7.83 -4.85 15.51
C ASN A 647 -8.24 -5.82 16.62
N GLY A 648 -7.65 -5.79 17.83
CA GLY A 648 -7.92 -6.79 18.87
C GLY A 648 -7.33 -8.17 18.57
N GLU A 649 -6.23 -8.26 17.82
CA GLU A 649 -5.58 -9.54 17.49
C GLU A 649 -4.42 -9.86 18.45
N GLU A 650 -4.39 -11.09 19.01
CA GLU A 650 -3.17 -11.67 19.61
C GLU A 650 -2.19 -12.13 18.51
N PRO A 651 -0.86 -12.01 18.69
CA PRO A 651 0.12 -12.48 17.72
C PRO A 651 0.20 -14.02 17.71
N GLY A 652 -0.10 -14.66 16.57
CA GLY A 652 0.25 -16.07 16.31
C GLY A 652 -0.89 -17.06 16.07
N ALA A 653 -2.15 -16.61 16.00
CA ALA A 653 -3.26 -17.49 15.65
C ALA A 653 -3.18 -17.95 14.18
N LYS A 654 -3.34 -19.27 13.95
CA LYS A 654 -3.46 -19.86 12.60
C LYS A 654 -4.61 -19.20 11.84
N LYS A 655 -4.37 -18.83 10.58
CA LYS A 655 -5.24 -18.01 9.70
C LYS A 655 -6.62 -18.63 9.34
N GLU A 656 -6.91 -19.86 9.75
CA GLU A 656 -8.19 -20.48 9.44
C GLU A 656 -9.25 -20.00 10.45
N ASN A 657 -10.09 -19.05 9.99
CA ASN A 657 -11.27 -18.49 10.66
C ASN A 657 -11.03 -17.23 11.53
N LYS A 658 -10.58 -16.13 10.92
CA LYS A 658 -10.58 -14.80 11.57
C LYS A 658 -12.02 -14.32 11.79
N GLU A 659 -12.37 -14.03 13.05
CA GLU A 659 -13.63 -13.35 13.41
C GLU A 659 -13.74 -12.01 12.65
N VAL A 660 -14.95 -11.60 12.27
CA VAL A 660 -15.15 -10.33 11.55
C VAL A 660 -14.89 -9.14 12.48
N PHE A 661 -15.26 -9.28 13.75
CA PHE A 661 -15.09 -8.27 14.79
C PHE A 661 -14.63 -8.90 16.10
N PRO A 662 -13.30 -9.08 16.27
CA PRO A 662 -12.76 -9.88 17.35
C PRO A 662 -13.00 -9.30 18.75
N VAL A 663 -12.88 -10.16 19.76
CA VAL A 663 -12.99 -9.76 21.16
C VAL A 663 -11.76 -8.96 21.62
N GLY A 664 -12.00 -7.78 22.19
CA GLY A 664 -10.93 -6.93 22.72
C GLY A 664 -11.47 -5.60 23.25
N ASN A 665 -10.73 -4.94 24.15
CA ASN A 665 -11.22 -3.78 24.91
C ASN A 665 -11.64 -2.61 24.02
N TYR A 666 -10.90 -2.35 22.94
CA TYR A 666 -11.27 -1.35 21.93
C TYR A 666 -12.63 -1.66 21.29
N ASN A 667 -12.79 -2.88 20.76
CA ASN A 667 -14.03 -3.33 20.15
C ASN A 667 -15.17 -3.39 21.17
N ASN A 668 -14.90 -3.76 22.43
CA ASN A 668 -15.90 -3.77 23.51
C ASN A 668 -16.41 -2.36 23.76
N GLU A 669 -15.51 -1.38 23.79
CA GLU A 669 -15.90 0.01 24.00
C GLU A 669 -16.69 0.57 22.82
N VAL A 670 -16.35 0.21 21.57
CA VAL A 670 -17.19 0.56 20.41
C VAL A 670 -18.62 0.01 20.58
N LEU A 671 -18.77 -1.25 21.03
CA LEU A 671 -20.10 -1.84 21.26
C LEU A 671 -20.83 -1.18 22.45
N ASN A 672 -20.11 -0.76 23.50
CA ASN A 672 -20.70 0.04 24.59
C ASN A 672 -21.20 1.39 24.08
N ILE A 673 -20.40 2.10 23.28
CA ILE A 673 -20.80 3.37 22.65
C ILE A 673 -22.02 3.16 21.76
N ALA A 674 -22.05 2.09 20.97
CA ALA A 674 -23.17 1.76 20.10
C ALA A 674 -24.47 1.47 20.91
N ALA A 675 -24.35 0.73 22.01
CA ALA A 675 -25.48 0.45 22.90
C ALA A 675 -26.01 1.73 23.58
N ASP A 676 -25.12 2.56 24.11
CA ASP A 676 -25.50 3.83 24.74
C ASP A 676 -26.12 4.81 23.73
N TYR A 677 -25.58 4.85 22.51
CA TYR A 677 -26.13 5.64 21.41
C TYR A 677 -27.58 5.24 21.10
N LEU A 678 -27.85 3.94 21.01
CA LEU A 678 -29.20 3.43 20.77
C LEU A 678 -30.16 3.83 21.90
N ASP A 679 -29.71 3.79 23.16
CA ASP A 679 -30.52 4.18 24.31
C ASP A 679 -30.82 5.69 24.32
N LEU A 680 -29.85 6.52 23.98
CA LEU A 680 -30.04 7.97 23.84
C LEU A 680 -31.05 8.30 22.72
N LEU A 681 -30.98 7.60 21.59
CA LEU A 681 -31.96 7.75 20.51
C LEU A 681 -33.38 7.37 20.95
N LYS A 682 -33.51 6.30 21.74
CA LYS A 682 -34.82 5.88 22.30
C LYS A 682 -35.35 6.95 23.26
N GLN A 683 -34.51 7.51 24.13
CA GLN A 683 -34.90 8.57 25.07
C GLN A 683 -35.31 9.86 24.34
N GLY A 684 -34.56 10.28 23.32
CA GLY A 684 -34.90 11.47 22.52
C GLY A 684 -36.25 11.35 21.80
N LYS A 685 -36.59 10.15 21.30
CA LYS A 685 -37.91 9.87 20.70
C LYS A 685 -39.06 9.85 21.72
N VAL A 686 -38.77 9.56 22.98
CA VAL A 686 -39.77 9.61 24.07
C VAL A 686 -40.10 11.06 24.44
N VAL A 687 -39.11 11.97 24.40
CA VAL A 687 -39.31 13.40 24.70
C VAL A 687 -40.07 14.16 23.59
N GLN A 688 -40.02 13.70 22.33
CA GLN A 688 -40.79 14.28 21.22
C GLN A 688 -42.25 13.79 21.11
N ARG A 689 -42.71 12.89 22.00
CA ARG A 689 -44.12 12.44 22.05
C ARG A 689 -44.95 13.31 23.00
N ASP A 690 -45.13 14.57 22.67
CA ASP A 690 -46.33 15.31 23.09
C ASP A 690 -47.14 15.67 21.84
N PRO A 691 -48.42 15.25 21.75
CA PRO A 691 -49.21 15.43 20.54
C PRO A 691 -49.69 16.88 20.40
N PRO A 692 -49.69 17.48 19.20
CA PRO A 692 -50.54 18.63 18.95
C PRO A 692 -52.00 18.16 18.92
N ARG A 693 -52.83 18.84 19.72
CA ARG A 693 -54.29 18.74 19.72
C ARG A 693 -54.90 19.17 18.40
#